data_AF-A0A938GPJ1-F1
#
_entry.id   AF-A0A938GPJ1-F1
#
_cell.length_a   1.000
_cell.length_b   1.000
_cell.length_c   1.000
_cell.angle_alpha   90.00
_cell.angle_beta   90.00
_cell.angle_gamma   90.00
#
_symmetry.space_group_name_H-M   'P 1'
#
loop_
_entity.id
_entity.type
_entity.pdbx_description
1 polymer ?
#
loop_
_entity_poly.entity_id
_entity_poly.type
_entity_poly.pdbx_seq_one_letter_code
_entity_poly.pdbx_strand_id
1 'polypeptide(L)'
;MEPKAMNRLSPLFLLCTCLAVVGAEWQEAPGYRWHAVNPAPSARTGFTLLSGTQTGIRFTNVLNDRTSITNRNLLSGSGVALGDIDGDGRCDIYFAGLEAGGRLYRNLGDFRFEDITERSGVACPGQASTGAVMADVDGDGDLDLLVSSFGSGTRLFVNDAKGTFTEFTRPAGLASATGSTSMALADVDGDGDLDLYVSNFRPITVMDQPDTQFRIAVTNGRPEVVLVNGRPVTEPDLANRFVVGPNGQVLELGEEDAFYHNDGRGRFSRVSFTGGKFLDDKGQPLREPPFDWGLAVQFHDVDQDGDPDLYVCNDLFTPDRFWLNDGKGGFRAVSPLALRNNSTFSMGVDFADLNRDGHLDFITVDMYSRSHLRRMTQVAEGGMRQTIPGLIEYRVQFPRNTLHMNRGDMTFAETAFRSGVEATEWSWGPIFLDVDLDGYEDLLVANGQLRDFQHGDMGMAVEGLKRGGKISFDDVLKVVSQFPGLFTPNVAFRNRGDGTFEDAGPAWGFDTAVISQGMALGDLDNDGDLDVVVNNLKAEAGVYRNDTSKTRVGVRLRGKGSNSQGVGARITLLGGAVPEQSQEILAGGRYLSGDQAMRVFAAREGQGEMSVRVRWRSGAVSEIQGVQGNRVLEILEPDSTPSTSPTSISSSQGMTEAWFLPVHQLLQHSHHQQPFDDFARQPLLPRTLSLSGPGVAWMDVNSDGWDDAIIGSGRGGTLAVLLNLQTNAFSRMQAPLTQRPLGRDSAGMVSIGHALIAGSSNWEDGVTNGGAARVYDFSRGVSGEILVGVESVTGPVAAADVDGDGDIDLFIGGRTVAGRYPEAGVSKWYANQSGRFVLAQRLTSLGMVSAATFSDMDGDGDPDLVIAC
;
A
#
# COMPACT_ATOMS: atom_id res chain seq x y z
N MET A 1 9.49 -32.24 84.89
CA MET A 1 8.28 -31.71 84.24
C MET A 1 8.69 -30.50 83.43
N GLU A 2 8.79 -30.67 82.11
CA GLU A 2 8.88 -29.59 81.12
C GLU A 2 7.51 -28.89 80.94
N PRO A 3 7.37 -27.75 80.21
CA PRO A 3 8.40 -26.83 79.67
C PRO A 3 8.07 -25.32 79.87
N LYS A 4 9.03 -24.44 79.52
CA LYS A 4 8.76 -23.07 79.04
C LYS A 4 9.67 -22.76 77.84
N ALA A 5 9.05 -22.22 76.81
CA ALA A 5 9.59 -21.94 75.49
C ALA A 5 10.79 -20.98 75.49
N MET A 6 11.73 -21.19 74.57
CA MET A 6 12.61 -20.14 74.05
C MET A 6 13.11 -20.48 72.63
N ASN A 7 13.10 -19.44 71.81
CA ASN A 7 13.48 -19.34 70.40
C ASN A 7 14.76 -20.09 69.99
N ARG A 8 14.74 -20.66 68.77
CA ARG A 8 15.93 -20.76 67.92
C ARG A 8 15.61 -20.27 66.52
N LEU A 9 16.36 -19.27 66.09
CA LEU A 9 16.51 -18.87 64.70
C LEU A 9 17.16 -20.00 63.89
N SER A 10 16.67 -20.23 62.68
CA SER A 10 17.36 -20.96 61.62
C SER A 10 17.62 -19.98 60.47
N PRO A 11 18.83 -19.97 59.88
CA PRO A 11 19.14 -19.09 58.75
C PRO A 11 18.54 -19.69 57.48
N LEU A 12 17.72 -18.90 56.78
CA LEU A 12 17.27 -19.19 55.44
C LEU A 12 18.45 -18.93 54.48
N PHE A 13 19.07 -19.98 53.96
CA PHE A 13 20.00 -19.88 52.85
C PHE A 13 19.21 -19.43 51.61
N LEU A 14 19.32 -18.15 51.24
CA LEU A 14 18.94 -17.67 49.92
C LEU A 14 19.96 -18.26 48.93
N LEU A 15 19.56 -19.30 48.20
CA LEU A 15 20.25 -19.71 46.99
C LEU A 15 19.95 -18.65 45.94
N CYS A 16 20.77 -17.60 45.86
CA CYS A 16 20.88 -16.81 44.63
C CYS A 16 21.54 -17.73 43.59
N THR A 17 20.72 -18.40 42.77
CA THR A 17 21.18 -18.91 41.49
C THR A 17 21.42 -17.71 40.59
N CYS A 18 22.65 -17.19 40.62
CA CYS A 18 23.18 -16.45 39.49
C CYS A 18 23.25 -17.44 38.32
N LEU A 19 22.22 -17.42 37.46
CA LEU A 19 22.36 -17.91 36.10
C LEU A 19 23.37 -16.97 35.43
N ALA A 20 24.63 -17.40 35.38
CA ALA A 20 25.57 -16.81 34.46
C ALA A 20 25.01 -17.07 33.05
N VAL A 21 24.68 -15.99 32.34
CA VAL A 21 24.29 -16.04 30.94
C VAL A 21 25.51 -16.53 30.16
N VAL A 22 25.49 -17.82 29.82
CA VAL A 22 26.39 -18.39 28.83
C VAL A 22 25.85 -17.90 27.49
N GLY A 23 26.63 -17.13 26.73
CA GLY A 23 26.23 -16.72 25.38
C GLY A 23 25.87 -17.93 24.53
N ALA A 24 25.00 -17.73 23.52
CA ALA A 24 24.55 -18.81 22.64
C ALA A 24 25.75 -19.59 22.08
N GLU A 25 25.86 -20.88 22.43
CA GLU A 25 26.93 -21.74 21.95
C GLU A 25 26.61 -22.17 20.52
N TRP A 26 27.18 -21.43 19.55
CA TRP A 26 27.06 -21.74 18.13
C TRP A 26 27.67 -23.10 17.81
N GLN A 27 26.94 -23.89 17.04
CA GLN A 27 27.38 -25.16 16.48
C GLN A 27 27.69 -24.98 15.00
N GLU A 28 28.91 -25.34 14.62
CA GLU A 28 29.40 -25.24 13.24
C GLU A 28 28.92 -26.41 12.38
N ALA A 29 28.50 -26.13 11.16
CA ALA A 29 28.17 -27.09 10.12
C ALA A 29 28.75 -26.62 8.76
N PRO A 30 28.84 -27.50 7.76
CA PRO A 30 29.33 -27.09 6.43
C PRO A 30 28.42 -26.02 5.81
N GLY A 31 28.94 -24.79 5.66
CA GLY A 31 28.26 -23.67 5.01
C GLY A 31 27.29 -22.87 5.89
N TYR A 32 27.12 -23.24 7.17
CA TYR A 32 26.29 -22.50 8.12
C TYR A 32 26.65 -22.83 9.56
N ARG A 33 26.29 -21.96 10.49
CA ARG A 33 26.29 -22.26 11.93
C ARG A 33 24.89 -22.11 12.49
N TRP A 34 24.60 -22.74 13.62
CA TRP A 34 23.29 -22.62 14.26
C TRP A 34 23.40 -22.66 15.78
N HIS A 35 22.42 -22.09 16.47
CA HIS A 35 22.22 -22.31 17.90
C HIS A 35 20.75 -22.59 18.19
N ALA A 36 20.50 -23.28 19.30
CA ALA A 36 19.14 -23.57 19.74
C ALA A 36 18.56 -22.37 20.50
N VAL A 37 17.29 -22.10 20.26
CA VAL A 37 16.51 -21.15 21.06
C VAL A 37 15.51 -21.92 21.93
N ASN A 38 15.13 -21.33 23.07
CA ASN A 38 14.25 -21.98 24.03
C ASN A 38 13.02 -21.11 24.29
N PRO A 39 12.01 -21.19 23.43
CA PRO A 39 10.75 -20.49 23.64
C PRO A 39 10.14 -20.77 25.00
N ALA A 40 9.57 -19.74 25.62
CA ALA A 40 8.83 -19.89 26.87
C ALA A 40 7.60 -20.81 26.64
N PRO A 41 7.52 -22.00 27.29
CA PRO A 41 6.50 -23.02 26.95
C PRO A 41 5.04 -22.61 27.18
N SER A 42 4.81 -21.50 27.88
CA SER A 42 3.49 -20.98 28.21
C SER A 42 3.35 -19.48 27.90
N ALA A 43 4.16 -18.94 26.98
CA ALA A 43 4.01 -17.57 26.51
C ALA A 43 2.65 -17.40 25.82
N ARG A 44 2.02 -16.25 26.05
CA ARG A 44 0.80 -15.85 25.36
C ARG A 44 1.21 -15.05 24.14
N THR A 45 0.92 -15.58 22.96
CA THR A 45 1.09 -14.91 21.66
C THR A 45 0.68 -13.45 21.69
N GLY A 46 1.56 -12.60 21.19
CA GLY A 46 1.40 -11.16 21.09
C GLY A 46 2.60 -10.45 21.71
N PHE A 47 2.39 -9.21 22.13
CA PHE A 47 3.43 -8.31 22.58
C PHE A 47 3.23 -7.89 24.03
N THR A 48 4.34 -7.78 24.74
CA THR A 48 4.42 -7.07 26.02
C THR A 48 5.20 -5.77 25.86
N LEU A 49 4.53 -4.63 26.01
CA LEU A 49 5.19 -3.33 26.06
C LEU A 49 6.05 -3.19 27.32
N LEU A 50 7.35 -3.01 27.14
CA LEU A 50 8.31 -2.83 28.22
C LEU A 50 8.47 -1.35 28.58
N SER A 51 8.55 -1.04 29.87
CA SER A 51 8.75 0.34 30.33
C SER A 51 10.21 0.78 30.15
N GLY A 52 10.44 2.08 29.94
CA GLY A 52 11.82 2.62 29.91
C GLY A 52 12.62 2.39 31.20
N THR A 53 11.94 2.09 32.33
CA THR A 53 12.60 1.76 33.61
C THR A 53 13.15 0.36 33.61
N GLN A 54 12.44 -0.54 32.94
CA GLN A 54 12.88 -1.89 32.73
C GLN A 54 14.01 -1.92 31.70
N THR A 55 13.86 -1.18 30.59
CA THR A 55 14.80 -1.30 29.48
C THR A 55 16.03 -0.41 29.61
N GLY A 56 15.93 0.73 30.31
CA GLY A 56 16.96 1.76 30.28
C GLY A 56 16.80 2.76 29.12
N ILE A 57 15.86 2.51 28.21
CA ILE A 57 15.55 3.40 27.08
C ILE A 57 14.59 4.48 27.55
N ARG A 58 15.08 5.72 27.61
CA ARG A 58 14.32 6.91 28.01
C ARG A 58 14.12 7.90 26.87
N PHE A 59 14.45 7.49 25.66
CA PHE A 59 14.32 8.33 24.49
C PHE A 59 12.86 8.74 24.27
N THR A 60 12.67 9.99 23.87
CA THR A 60 11.39 10.55 23.44
C THR A 60 11.71 11.47 22.27
N ASN A 61 11.07 11.26 21.13
CA ASN A 61 11.18 12.22 20.05
C ASN A 61 10.38 13.46 20.41
N VAL A 62 10.98 14.64 20.30
CA VAL A 62 10.37 15.90 20.73
C VAL A 62 10.28 16.88 19.58
N LEU A 63 9.13 17.54 19.50
CA LEU A 63 8.89 18.64 18.58
C LEU A 63 8.00 19.66 19.29
N ASN A 64 8.51 20.86 19.49
CA ASN A 64 7.72 21.91 20.11
C ASN A 64 6.65 22.45 19.15
N ASP A 65 5.58 23.00 19.73
CA ASP A 65 4.40 23.41 18.95
C ASP A 65 4.70 24.50 17.94
N ARG A 66 5.55 25.47 18.30
CA ARG A 66 5.91 26.57 17.40
C ARG A 66 6.63 26.02 16.16
N THR A 67 7.64 25.17 16.36
CA THR A 67 8.38 24.52 15.27
C THR A 67 7.43 23.71 14.39
N SER A 68 6.56 22.90 14.98
CA SER A 68 5.60 22.06 14.23
C SER A 68 4.60 22.82 13.37
N ILE A 69 4.29 24.07 13.76
CA ILE A 69 3.35 24.93 13.02
C ILE A 69 4.09 25.73 11.93
N THR A 70 5.34 26.13 12.18
CA THR A 70 6.18 26.78 11.16
C THR A 70 6.66 25.83 10.07
N ASN A 71 6.86 24.55 10.41
CA ASN A 71 7.28 23.52 9.48
C ASN A 71 6.54 22.22 9.78
N ARG A 72 5.42 22.02 9.08
CA ARG A 72 4.57 20.83 9.25
C ARG A 72 5.24 19.55 8.76
N ASN A 73 6.26 19.63 7.89
CA ASN A 73 6.97 18.45 7.39
C ASN A 73 7.64 17.67 8.52
N LEU A 74 8.03 18.35 9.61
CA LEU A 74 8.59 17.71 10.81
C LEU A 74 7.58 16.81 11.53
N LEU A 75 6.28 16.94 11.24
CA LEU A 75 5.24 16.05 11.77
C LEU A 75 5.25 14.67 11.12
N SER A 76 6.00 14.47 10.03
CA SER A 76 6.32 13.15 9.49
C SER A 76 7.16 12.31 10.47
N GLY A 77 7.87 12.97 11.39
CA GLY A 77 8.52 12.29 12.50
C GLY A 77 9.92 11.78 12.23
N SER A 78 10.27 10.77 13.01
CA SER A 78 11.57 10.09 12.96
C SER A 78 11.39 8.58 13.10
N GLY A 79 12.36 7.82 12.63
CA GLY A 79 12.37 6.36 12.74
C GLY A 79 13.49 5.81 13.60
N VAL A 80 13.76 4.52 13.43
CA VAL A 80 14.66 3.72 14.26
C VAL A 80 15.42 2.71 13.40
N ALA A 81 16.68 2.43 13.73
CA ALA A 81 17.49 1.41 13.09
C ALA A 81 17.97 0.38 14.11
N LEU A 82 17.92 -0.89 13.71
CA LEU A 82 18.27 -2.04 14.53
C LEU A 82 19.43 -2.83 13.90
N GLY A 83 20.45 -3.18 14.69
CA GLY A 83 21.63 -3.88 14.19
C GLY A 83 22.66 -4.14 15.28
N ASP A 84 23.52 -5.15 15.08
CA ASP A 84 24.61 -5.49 16.00
C ASP A 84 25.83 -4.64 15.64
N ILE A 85 26.07 -3.56 16.40
CA ILE A 85 27.08 -2.55 16.03
C ILE A 85 28.48 -2.87 16.55
N ASP A 86 28.63 -3.87 17.41
CA ASP A 86 29.92 -4.24 18.01
C ASP A 86 30.26 -5.73 17.90
N GLY A 87 29.47 -6.48 17.12
CA GLY A 87 29.69 -7.87 16.80
C GLY A 87 29.53 -8.81 17.99
N ASP A 88 28.86 -8.37 19.07
CA ASP A 88 28.68 -9.17 20.28
C ASP A 88 27.49 -10.16 20.20
N GLY A 89 26.79 -10.15 19.07
CA GLY A 89 25.67 -11.04 18.76
C GLY A 89 24.33 -10.54 19.29
N ARG A 90 24.25 -9.35 19.89
CA ARG A 90 23.00 -8.74 20.34
C ARG A 90 22.60 -7.59 19.41
N CYS A 91 21.30 -7.42 19.22
CA CYS A 91 20.78 -6.33 18.42
C CYS A 91 20.71 -5.02 19.23
N ASP A 92 21.38 -3.98 18.75
CA ASP A 92 21.41 -2.62 19.30
C ASP A 92 20.40 -1.70 18.62
N ILE A 93 20.15 -0.53 19.21
CA ILE A 93 19.06 0.36 18.79
C ILE A 93 19.55 1.79 18.58
N TYR A 94 19.34 2.34 17.38
CA TYR A 94 19.50 3.78 17.12
C TYR A 94 18.15 4.45 16.86
N PHE A 95 17.82 5.48 17.62
CA PHE A 95 16.68 6.35 17.35
C PHE A 95 17.13 7.63 16.66
N ALA A 96 16.52 7.96 15.52
CA ALA A 96 16.58 9.31 14.98
C ALA A 96 15.68 10.25 15.81
N GLY A 97 16.04 11.53 15.89
CA GLY A 97 15.27 12.52 16.63
C GLY A 97 15.24 13.88 15.95
N LEU A 98 14.11 14.58 16.12
CA LEU A 98 13.88 15.93 15.61
C LEU A 98 14.65 16.95 16.47
N GLU A 99 14.04 17.44 17.56
CA GLU A 99 14.70 18.40 18.45
C GLU A 99 15.53 17.71 19.56
N ALA A 100 15.33 16.41 19.77
CA ALA A 100 16.01 15.63 20.82
C ALA A 100 17.43 15.20 20.44
N GLY A 101 17.80 15.28 19.15
CA GLY A 101 18.96 14.60 18.60
C GLY A 101 18.78 13.07 18.53
N GLY A 102 19.69 12.39 17.84
CA GLY A 102 19.71 10.94 17.76
C GLY A 102 20.22 10.28 19.05
N ARG A 103 19.84 9.03 19.29
CA ARG A 103 20.30 8.23 20.44
C ARG A 103 20.67 6.81 20.03
N LEU A 104 21.84 6.36 20.46
CA LEU A 104 22.32 4.99 20.28
C LEU A 104 22.35 4.24 21.61
N TYR A 105 21.72 3.07 21.63
CA TYR A 105 21.57 2.22 22.80
C TYR A 105 22.22 0.87 22.53
N ARG A 106 23.21 0.51 23.36
CA ARG A 106 23.85 -0.80 23.33
C ARG A 106 23.04 -1.81 24.12
N ASN A 107 22.78 -2.97 23.57
CA ASN A 107 22.08 -4.08 24.20
C ASN A 107 23.01 -4.86 25.14
N LEU A 108 22.61 -4.96 26.40
CA LEU A 108 23.31 -5.67 27.46
C LEU A 108 22.73 -7.07 27.73
N GLY A 109 21.69 -7.47 27.00
CA GLY A 109 20.88 -8.66 27.23
C GLY A 109 19.69 -8.41 28.15
N ASP A 110 18.73 -9.35 28.17
CA ASP A 110 17.52 -9.31 29.00
C ASP A 110 16.72 -7.99 28.88
N PHE A 111 16.63 -7.44 27.66
CA PHE A 111 16.05 -6.13 27.35
C PHE A 111 16.66 -4.96 28.11
N ARG A 112 17.92 -5.04 28.57
CA ARG A 112 18.62 -3.93 29.24
C ARG A 112 19.54 -3.23 28.26
N PHE A 113 19.48 -1.91 28.22
CA PHE A 113 20.22 -1.10 27.27
C PHE A 113 21.01 0.02 27.96
N GLU A 114 22.18 0.33 27.43
CA GLU A 114 23.03 1.46 27.82
C GLU A 114 22.99 2.56 26.75
N ASP A 115 22.73 3.81 27.11
CA ASP A 115 22.90 4.94 26.18
C ASP A 115 24.40 5.20 25.96
N ILE A 116 24.86 5.03 24.72
CA ILE A 116 26.26 5.18 24.31
C ILE A 116 26.47 6.36 23.36
N THR A 117 25.42 7.16 23.11
CA THR A 117 25.34 8.17 22.05
C THR A 117 26.56 9.10 22.00
N GLU A 118 26.95 9.68 23.14
CA GLU A 118 28.03 10.68 23.21
C GLU A 118 29.40 10.07 22.89
N ARG A 119 29.67 8.84 23.35
CA ARG A 119 30.94 8.15 23.05
C ARG A 119 30.99 7.63 21.62
N SER A 120 29.82 7.34 21.03
CA SER A 120 29.68 6.82 19.67
C SER A 120 29.70 7.89 18.58
N GLY A 121 29.47 9.18 18.91
CA GLY A 121 29.59 10.29 17.95
C GLY A 121 28.39 10.50 17.02
N VAL A 122 27.25 9.85 17.29
CA VAL A 122 26.08 9.79 16.38
C VAL A 122 24.88 10.63 16.83
N ALA A 123 25.09 11.58 17.75
CA ALA A 123 24.04 12.41 18.34
C ALA A 123 23.31 13.34 17.33
N CYS A 124 23.92 13.64 16.19
CA CYS A 124 23.41 14.56 15.17
C CYS A 124 22.83 15.88 15.74
N PRO A 125 23.59 16.65 16.54
CA PRO A 125 23.04 17.80 17.25
C PRO A 125 22.54 18.89 16.30
N GLY A 126 21.32 19.39 16.54
CA GLY A 126 20.70 20.46 15.74
C GLY A 126 20.19 20.02 14.36
N GLN A 127 20.21 18.72 14.06
CA GLN A 127 19.65 18.14 12.86
C GLN A 127 18.25 17.57 13.16
N ALA A 128 17.26 17.98 12.37
CA ALA A 128 15.93 17.37 12.41
C ALA A 128 15.97 16.03 11.67
N SER A 129 16.42 14.99 12.37
CA SER A 129 16.67 13.67 11.78
C SER A 129 15.36 12.93 11.56
N THR A 130 15.24 12.31 10.40
CA THR A 130 14.03 11.61 9.93
C THR A 130 14.28 10.11 9.94
N GLY A 131 14.91 9.57 8.91
CA GLY A 131 15.18 8.15 8.75
C GLY A 131 16.53 7.70 9.27
N ALA A 132 16.63 6.42 9.65
CA ALA A 132 17.89 5.77 10.00
C ALA A 132 17.97 4.36 9.43
N VAL A 133 19.16 3.95 8.96
CA VAL A 133 19.45 2.60 8.46
C VAL A 133 20.85 2.19 8.91
N MET A 134 21.01 0.92 9.30
CA MET A 134 22.32 0.32 9.53
C MET A 134 22.64 -0.67 8.42
N ALA A 135 23.80 -0.52 7.78
CA ALA A 135 24.28 -1.39 6.69
C ALA A 135 25.80 -1.25 6.58
N ASP A 136 26.48 -2.32 6.17
CA ASP A 136 27.91 -2.31 5.84
C ASP A 136 28.08 -1.69 4.45
N VAL A 137 28.44 -0.41 4.35
CA VAL A 137 28.51 0.27 3.04
C VAL A 137 29.92 0.35 2.49
N ASP A 138 30.95 0.06 3.29
CA ASP A 138 32.35 0.08 2.88
C ASP A 138 33.04 -1.29 2.82
N GLY A 139 32.29 -2.36 3.10
CA GLY A 139 32.69 -3.74 2.90
C GLY A 139 33.70 -4.26 3.91
N ASP A 140 33.77 -3.63 5.09
CA ASP A 140 34.69 -4.04 6.16
C ASP A 140 34.09 -5.07 7.14
N GLY A 141 32.78 -5.33 7.02
CA GLY A 141 32.02 -6.29 7.82
C GLY A 141 31.33 -5.70 9.04
N ASP A 142 31.52 -4.41 9.32
CA ASP A 142 30.86 -3.69 10.40
C ASP A 142 29.64 -2.92 9.89
N LEU A 143 28.62 -2.76 10.73
CA LEU A 143 27.44 -1.97 10.35
C LEU A 143 27.73 -0.48 10.51
N ASP A 144 27.67 0.25 9.39
CA ASP A 144 27.67 1.70 9.36
C ASP A 144 26.26 2.27 9.58
N LEU A 145 26.18 3.56 9.91
CA LEU A 145 24.92 4.24 10.17
C LEU A 145 24.67 5.35 9.15
N LEU A 146 23.54 5.28 8.46
CA LEU A 146 22.99 6.36 7.64
C LEU A 146 21.84 7.06 8.37
N VAL A 147 21.85 8.39 8.39
CA VAL A 147 20.80 9.20 9.02
C VAL A 147 20.35 10.31 8.07
N SER A 148 19.09 10.28 7.64
CA SER A 148 18.47 11.31 6.82
C SER A 148 17.86 12.43 7.68
N SER A 149 17.57 13.56 7.05
CA SER A 149 17.03 14.73 7.73
C SER A 149 16.33 15.71 6.81
N PHE A 150 15.45 16.53 7.39
CA PHE A 150 14.93 17.69 6.71
C PHE A 150 15.97 18.83 6.65
N GLY A 151 16.50 19.09 5.46
CA GLY A 151 17.35 20.25 5.18
C GLY A 151 18.85 20.05 5.39
N SER A 152 19.29 18.82 5.73
CA SER A 152 20.71 18.45 5.76
C SER A 152 21.01 17.15 5.00
N GLY A 153 20.04 16.64 4.23
CA GLY A 153 20.21 15.43 3.43
C GLY A 153 20.44 14.18 4.26
N THR A 154 21.25 13.27 3.71
CA THR A 154 21.68 12.03 4.36
C THR A 154 23.13 12.13 4.82
N ARG A 155 23.36 11.77 6.09
CA ARG A 155 24.70 11.63 6.67
C ARG A 155 25.10 10.17 6.75
N LEU A 156 26.39 9.92 6.58
CA LEU A 156 27.01 8.60 6.76
C LEU A 156 28.01 8.66 7.91
N PHE A 157 27.93 7.67 8.79
CA PHE A 157 28.81 7.44 9.92
C PHE A 157 29.40 6.04 9.81
N VAL A 158 30.73 5.96 9.63
CA VAL A 158 31.44 4.68 9.48
C VAL A 158 31.86 4.14 10.84
N ASN A 159 31.61 2.86 11.11
CA ASN A 159 31.85 2.21 12.40
C ASN A 159 33.30 1.68 12.52
N ASP A 160 33.74 1.32 13.73
CA ASP A 160 35.08 0.78 14.02
C ASP A 160 35.06 -0.62 14.67
N ALA A 161 33.98 -1.37 14.42
CA ALA A 161 33.61 -2.63 15.08
C ALA A 161 33.29 -2.54 16.58
N LYS A 162 33.29 -1.35 17.18
CA LYS A 162 33.11 -1.18 18.65
C LYS A 162 31.98 -0.24 19.00
N GLY A 163 31.14 0.08 18.02
CA GLY A 163 30.09 1.07 18.15
C GLY A 163 30.61 2.50 18.30
N THR A 164 31.83 2.80 17.83
CA THR A 164 32.35 4.17 17.73
C THR A 164 32.38 4.59 16.26
N PHE A 165 31.69 5.69 15.94
CA PHE A 165 31.50 6.08 14.55
C PHE A 165 32.25 7.37 14.19
N THR A 166 32.69 7.44 12.94
CA THR A 166 33.28 8.64 12.33
C THR A 166 32.41 9.13 11.18
N GLU A 167 32.02 10.40 11.20
CA GLU A 167 31.24 10.98 10.10
C GLU A 167 32.06 10.98 8.78
N PHE A 168 31.50 10.39 7.73
CA PHE A 168 32.10 10.26 6.40
C PHE A 168 31.25 10.88 5.27
N THR A 169 30.17 11.61 5.61
CA THR A 169 29.20 12.20 4.67
C THR A 169 29.80 12.93 3.45
N ARG A 170 30.75 13.86 3.68
CA ARG A 170 31.35 14.66 2.59
C ARG A 170 32.29 13.83 1.71
N PRO A 171 33.26 13.08 2.28
CA PRO A 171 34.04 12.13 1.49
C PRO A 171 33.22 11.09 0.73
N ALA A 172 32.06 10.70 1.27
CA ALA A 172 31.13 9.75 0.67
C ALA A 172 30.34 10.31 -0.51
N GLY A 173 30.35 11.63 -0.76
CA GLY A 173 29.56 12.23 -1.85
C GLY A 173 28.08 12.44 -1.53
N LEU A 174 27.66 12.24 -0.27
CA LEU A 174 26.25 12.32 0.17
C LEU A 174 25.82 13.70 0.68
N ALA A 175 26.75 14.65 0.81
CA ALA A 175 26.43 15.98 1.34
C ALA A 175 25.40 16.71 0.45
N SER A 176 24.20 16.93 1.00
CA SER A 176 23.12 17.69 0.36
C SER A 176 22.41 18.61 1.37
N ALA A 177 21.43 19.37 0.90
CA ALA A 177 20.50 20.15 1.74
C ALA A 177 19.03 19.75 1.50
N THR A 178 18.82 18.55 0.96
CA THR A 178 17.50 18.04 0.60
C THR A 178 16.65 17.72 1.83
N GLY A 179 15.33 17.64 1.63
CA GLY A 179 14.37 17.23 2.64
C GLY A 179 14.22 15.71 2.70
N SER A 180 15.30 15.00 3.03
CA SER A 180 15.35 13.54 2.94
C SER A 180 14.51 12.85 4.02
N THR A 181 13.72 11.86 3.61
CA THR A 181 12.80 11.10 4.45
C THR A 181 13.32 9.67 4.64
N SER A 182 12.83 8.69 3.88
CA SER A 182 13.23 7.29 3.99
C SER A 182 14.38 6.93 3.04
N MET A 183 15.06 5.84 3.36
CA MET A 183 16.19 5.28 2.61
C MET A 183 16.05 3.77 2.49
N ALA A 184 16.49 3.22 1.37
CA ALA A 184 16.64 1.78 1.17
C ALA A 184 17.95 1.51 0.43
N LEU A 185 18.59 0.38 0.75
CA LEU A 185 19.79 -0.07 0.09
C LEU A 185 19.57 -1.43 -0.56
N ALA A 186 20.19 -1.64 -1.72
CA ALA A 186 20.20 -2.91 -2.44
C ALA A 186 21.38 -2.94 -3.43
N ASP A 187 21.85 -4.13 -3.77
CA ASP A 187 22.78 -4.33 -4.89
C ASP A 187 21.97 -4.37 -6.20
N VAL A 188 21.80 -3.22 -6.85
CA VAL A 188 20.87 -3.10 -7.98
C VAL A 188 21.50 -3.46 -9.33
N ASP A 189 22.82 -3.49 -9.45
CA ASP A 189 23.53 -3.83 -10.70
C ASP A 189 24.33 -5.13 -10.63
N GLY A 190 24.24 -5.85 -9.50
CA GLY A 190 24.78 -7.18 -9.30
C GLY A 190 26.29 -7.20 -9.09
N ASP A 191 26.90 -6.07 -8.70
CA ASP A 191 28.34 -5.97 -8.46
C ASP A 191 28.76 -6.35 -7.04
N GLY A 192 27.79 -6.60 -6.16
CA GLY A 192 27.97 -7.00 -4.77
C GLY A 192 28.03 -5.82 -3.80
N ASP A 193 27.87 -4.58 -4.28
CA ASP A 193 27.88 -3.38 -3.47
C ASP A 193 26.48 -2.80 -3.22
N LEU A 194 26.26 -2.30 -1.99
CA LEU A 194 24.96 -1.75 -1.62
C LEU A 194 24.79 -0.32 -2.16
N ASP A 195 23.97 -0.17 -3.19
CA ASP A 195 23.52 1.10 -3.74
C ASP A 195 22.44 1.73 -2.87
N LEU A 196 22.32 3.07 -2.91
CA LEU A 196 21.45 3.83 -2.01
C LEU A 196 20.37 4.58 -2.78
N TYR A 197 19.12 4.37 -2.40
CA TYR A 197 18.00 5.23 -2.76
C TYR A 197 17.55 6.06 -1.55
N VAL A 198 17.38 7.37 -1.76
CA VAL A 198 16.89 8.33 -0.77
C VAL A 198 15.65 9.02 -1.33
N SER A 199 14.52 8.79 -0.68
CA SER A 199 13.30 9.55 -0.93
C SER A 199 13.40 10.96 -0.32
N ASN A 200 12.93 11.96 -1.06
CA ASN A 200 12.97 13.36 -0.68
C ASN A 200 11.57 13.97 -0.71
N PHE A 201 11.30 14.79 0.29
CA PHE A 201 10.11 15.60 0.39
C PHE A 201 10.48 17.04 -0.01
N ARG A 202 10.30 18.03 0.87
CA ARG A 202 11.00 19.33 0.82
C ARG A 202 11.42 19.67 2.25
N PRO A 203 12.51 20.41 2.48
CA PRO A 203 12.86 20.89 3.83
C PRO A 203 11.75 21.75 4.47
N ILE A 204 11.01 22.50 3.63
CA ILE A 204 9.87 23.34 4.01
C ILE A 204 8.82 23.30 2.90
N THR A 205 7.55 23.48 3.27
CA THR A 205 6.43 23.63 2.33
C THR A 205 6.04 25.10 2.23
N VAL A 206 6.08 25.67 1.02
CA VAL A 206 5.81 27.10 0.80
C VAL A 206 4.30 27.39 0.86
N MET A 207 3.48 26.43 0.45
CA MET A 207 2.01 26.52 0.52
C MET A 207 1.48 26.59 1.96
N ASP A 208 2.24 26.11 2.94
CA ASP A 208 1.88 26.22 4.37
C ASP A 208 2.15 27.62 4.96
N GLN A 209 2.91 28.47 4.25
CA GLN A 209 3.24 29.80 4.74
C GLN A 209 2.08 30.78 4.47
N PRO A 210 1.53 31.44 5.51
CA PRO A 210 0.26 32.17 5.43
C PRO A 210 0.32 33.42 4.53
N ASP A 211 1.48 34.02 4.35
CA ASP A 211 1.68 35.26 3.58
C ASP A 211 2.24 35.02 2.17
N THR A 212 2.29 33.77 1.70
CA THR A 212 2.83 33.45 0.38
C THR A 212 1.98 34.05 -0.74
N GLN A 213 2.65 34.80 -1.62
CA GLN A 213 2.05 35.41 -2.81
C GLN A 213 2.61 34.80 -4.08
N PHE A 214 1.71 34.33 -4.94
CA PHE A 214 2.05 33.79 -6.25
C PHE A 214 1.69 34.78 -7.35
N ARG A 215 2.57 34.94 -8.33
CA ARG A 215 2.25 35.61 -9.61
C ARG A 215 2.24 34.57 -10.71
N ILE A 216 1.09 34.43 -11.36
CA ILE A 216 0.92 33.57 -12.54
C ILE A 216 1.03 34.43 -13.81
N ALA A 217 1.73 33.94 -14.82
CA ALA A 217 1.76 34.50 -16.16
C ALA A 217 1.53 33.41 -17.20
N VAL A 218 1.12 33.79 -18.40
CA VAL A 218 0.99 32.84 -19.52
C VAL A 218 2.31 32.80 -20.27
N THR A 219 2.99 31.66 -20.22
CA THR A 219 4.21 31.37 -21.00
C THR A 219 3.88 30.30 -22.03
N ASN A 220 4.22 30.50 -23.30
CA ASN A 220 3.94 29.52 -24.37
C ASN A 220 2.48 29.01 -24.42
N GLY A 221 1.53 29.87 -24.08
CA GLY A 221 0.09 29.54 -24.07
C GLY A 221 -0.38 28.74 -22.85
N ARG A 222 0.45 28.52 -21.84
CA ARG A 222 0.10 27.82 -20.59
C ARG A 222 0.29 28.73 -19.36
N PRO A 223 -0.61 28.65 -18.36
CA PRO A 223 -0.42 29.36 -17.11
C PRO A 223 0.72 28.73 -16.32
N GLU A 224 1.69 29.56 -15.91
CA GLU A 224 2.85 29.16 -15.12
C GLU A 224 3.05 30.14 -13.96
N VAL A 225 3.49 29.63 -12.82
CA VAL A 225 3.93 30.47 -11.70
C VAL A 225 5.27 31.09 -12.08
N VAL A 226 5.37 32.42 -12.06
CA VAL A 226 6.61 33.12 -12.44
C VAL A 226 7.31 33.79 -11.25
N LEU A 227 6.57 34.20 -10.22
CA LEU A 227 7.14 34.73 -8.97
C LEU A 227 6.47 34.11 -7.74
N VAL A 228 7.26 33.93 -6.68
CA VAL A 228 6.81 33.60 -5.32
C VAL A 228 7.39 34.66 -4.38
N ASN A 229 6.54 35.40 -3.67
CA ASN A 229 6.96 36.48 -2.78
C ASN A 229 7.88 37.51 -3.47
N GLY A 230 7.64 37.77 -4.76
CA GLY A 230 8.45 38.67 -5.59
C GLY A 230 9.76 38.09 -6.12
N ARG A 231 10.15 36.87 -5.70
CA ARG A 231 11.33 36.14 -6.19
C ARG A 231 10.99 35.32 -7.44
N PRO A 232 11.81 35.36 -8.51
CA PRO A 232 11.65 34.48 -9.66
C PRO A 232 11.69 33.00 -9.31
N VAL A 233 10.80 32.20 -9.91
CA VAL A 233 10.83 30.72 -9.78
C VAL A 233 12.07 30.08 -10.42
N THR A 234 12.91 30.86 -11.11
CA THR A 234 14.20 30.38 -11.63
C THR A 234 15.30 30.36 -10.57
N GLU A 235 15.05 30.91 -9.38
CA GLU A 235 15.99 30.80 -8.26
C GLU A 235 16.11 29.33 -7.80
N PRO A 236 17.30 28.85 -7.38
CA PRO A 236 17.55 27.43 -7.16
C PRO A 236 16.57 26.69 -6.21
N ASP A 237 16.09 27.36 -5.16
CA ASP A 237 15.15 26.80 -4.17
C ASP A 237 13.66 26.83 -4.61
N LEU A 238 13.37 27.50 -5.74
CA LEU A 238 12.03 27.68 -6.31
C LEU A 238 11.89 27.03 -7.70
N ALA A 239 13.01 26.62 -8.31
CA ALA A 239 13.02 25.96 -9.61
C ALA A 239 12.25 24.64 -9.58
N ASN A 240 11.44 24.40 -10.62
CA ASN A 240 10.64 23.18 -10.81
C ASN A 240 9.72 22.82 -9.62
N ARG A 241 9.33 23.82 -8.81
CA ARG A 241 8.59 23.61 -7.56
C ARG A 241 7.08 23.84 -7.68
N PHE A 242 6.62 24.57 -8.69
CA PHE A 242 5.21 24.93 -8.78
C PHE A 242 4.64 24.67 -10.17
N VAL A 243 3.43 24.14 -10.21
CA VAL A 243 2.63 23.97 -11.42
C VAL A 243 1.24 24.56 -11.21
N VAL A 244 0.59 24.98 -12.28
CA VAL A 244 -0.81 25.44 -12.23
C VAL A 244 -1.71 24.26 -12.59
N GLY A 245 -2.53 23.82 -11.63
CA GLY A 245 -3.46 22.71 -11.78
C GLY A 245 -4.65 23.04 -12.70
N PRO A 246 -5.48 22.03 -13.04
CA PRO A 246 -6.57 22.18 -14.01
C PRO A 246 -7.61 23.26 -13.66
N ASN A 247 -7.85 23.52 -12.37
CA ASN A 247 -8.80 24.56 -11.93
C ASN A 247 -8.10 25.91 -11.64
N GLY A 248 -6.86 26.07 -12.09
CA GLY A 248 -6.07 27.28 -11.89
C GLY A 248 -5.41 27.40 -10.52
N GLN A 249 -5.53 26.40 -9.63
CA GLN A 249 -4.84 26.40 -8.35
C GLN A 249 -3.33 26.22 -8.54
N VAL A 250 -2.53 26.83 -7.66
CA VAL A 250 -1.09 26.54 -7.59
C VAL A 250 -0.91 25.24 -6.81
N LEU A 251 -0.17 24.32 -7.40
CA LEU A 251 0.25 23.07 -6.78
C LEU A 251 1.76 23.13 -6.56
N GLU A 252 2.21 22.75 -5.38
CA GLU A 252 3.62 22.65 -5.02
C GLU A 252 4.09 21.20 -5.22
N LEU A 253 5.21 21.03 -5.93
CA LEU A 253 5.87 19.76 -6.18
C LEU A 253 6.93 19.49 -5.10
N GLY A 254 7.16 18.21 -4.82
CA GLY A 254 8.23 17.78 -3.94
C GLY A 254 9.61 18.00 -4.55
N GLU A 255 10.63 17.44 -3.93
CA GLU A 255 12.03 17.52 -4.37
C GLU A 255 12.39 16.26 -5.17
N GLU A 256 13.40 16.36 -6.04
CA GLU A 256 13.90 15.19 -6.75
C GLU A 256 14.50 14.20 -5.75
N ASP A 257 14.10 12.93 -5.83
CA ASP A 257 14.72 11.84 -5.09
C ASP A 257 16.21 11.67 -5.47
N ALA A 258 16.95 10.87 -4.70
CA ALA A 258 18.37 10.67 -4.99
C ALA A 258 18.71 9.18 -5.01
N PHE A 259 19.18 8.72 -6.17
CA PHE A 259 19.70 7.38 -6.36
C PHE A 259 21.22 7.45 -6.55
N TYR A 260 21.96 6.58 -5.88
CA TYR A 260 23.42 6.58 -5.86
C TYR A 260 23.99 5.18 -6.05
N HIS A 261 25.00 5.07 -6.92
CA HIS A 261 25.85 3.88 -6.95
C HIS A 261 26.95 3.96 -5.90
N ASN A 262 27.18 2.89 -5.16
CA ASN A 262 28.31 2.73 -4.26
C ASN A 262 29.53 2.14 -5.00
N ASP A 263 30.74 2.43 -4.53
CA ASP A 263 31.98 1.85 -5.08
C ASP A 263 32.57 0.74 -4.20
N GLY A 264 31.75 0.23 -3.28
CA GLY A 264 32.12 -0.76 -2.27
C GLY A 264 33.03 -0.25 -1.16
N ARG A 265 33.21 1.08 -1.05
CA ARG A 265 34.04 1.73 -0.02
C ARG A 265 33.32 2.89 0.66
N GLY A 266 31.99 2.83 0.67
CA GLY A 266 31.13 3.88 1.21
C GLY A 266 31.21 5.19 0.43
N ARG A 267 31.56 5.17 -0.87
CA ARG A 267 31.54 6.37 -1.73
C ARG A 267 30.46 6.25 -2.79
N PHE A 268 29.57 7.24 -2.76
CA PHE A 268 28.36 7.26 -3.53
C PHE A 268 28.44 8.25 -4.70
N SER A 269 28.06 7.78 -5.88
CA SER A 269 27.97 8.56 -7.11
C SER A 269 26.52 8.70 -7.53
N ARG A 270 26.00 9.94 -7.57
CA ARG A 270 24.59 10.19 -7.92
C ARG A 270 24.31 9.79 -9.37
N VAL A 271 23.23 9.03 -9.55
CA VAL A 271 22.69 8.63 -10.85
C VAL A 271 21.60 9.60 -11.28
N SER A 272 21.61 10.00 -12.54
CA SER A 272 20.60 10.91 -13.08
C SER A 272 19.36 10.15 -13.57
N PHE A 273 18.16 10.59 -13.15
CA PHE A 273 16.89 10.09 -13.68
C PHE A 273 16.75 10.29 -15.20
N THR A 274 17.35 11.34 -15.75
CA THR A 274 17.28 11.63 -17.20
C THR A 274 18.50 11.14 -17.98
N GLY A 275 19.44 10.47 -17.30
CA GLY A 275 20.67 9.93 -17.89
C GLY A 275 20.48 8.64 -18.71
N GLY A 276 19.24 8.15 -18.86
CA GLY A 276 18.91 6.90 -19.56
C GLY A 276 18.88 5.65 -18.67
N LYS A 277 19.20 5.79 -17.38
CA LYS A 277 19.05 4.71 -16.39
C LYS A 277 17.60 4.54 -15.92
N PHE A 278 16.78 5.58 -15.97
CA PHE A 278 15.34 5.47 -15.70
C PHE A 278 14.56 5.67 -17.00
N LEU A 279 13.66 4.73 -17.27
CA LEU A 279 12.83 4.67 -18.47
C LEU A 279 11.35 4.73 -18.10
N ASP A 280 10.54 5.35 -18.96
CA ASP A 280 9.09 5.25 -18.88
C ASP A 280 8.59 3.83 -19.21
N ASP A 281 7.28 3.61 -19.09
CA ASP A 281 6.64 2.31 -19.34
C ASP A 281 6.81 1.80 -20.78
N LYS A 282 7.18 2.70 -21.70
CA LYS A 282 7.44 2.44 -23.11
C LYS A 282 8.92 2.26 -23.42
N GLY A 283 9.78 2.25 -22.39
CA GLY A 283 11.22 2.06 -22.52
C GLY A 283 11.98 3.28 -23.03
N GLN A 284 11.40 4.48 -22.95
CA GLN A 284 12.08 5.72 -23.32
C GLN A 284 12.70 6.40 -22.10
N PRO A 285 13.91 6.97 -22.21
CA PRO A 285 14.50 7.76 -21.13
C PRO A 285 13.58 8.87 -20.65
N LEU A 286 13.51 9.05 -19.33
CA LEU A 286 12.77 10.17 -18.75
C LEU A 286 13.33 11.50 -19.24
N ARG A 287 12.43 12.43 -19.58
CA ARG A 287 12.80 13.77 -20.06
C ARG A 287 13.10 14.74 -18.92
N GLU A 288 12.45 14.52 -17.79
CA GLU A 288 12.55 15.31 -16.57
C GLU A 288 12.56 14.34 -15.39
N PRO A 289 13.28 14.66 -14.30
CA PRO A 289 13.19 13.87 -13.10
C PRO A 289 11.79 13.97 -12.47
N PRO A 290 11.34 12.96 -11.72
CA PRO A 290 10.17 13.07 -10.88
C PRO A 290 10.40 14.10 -9.74
N PHE A 291 9.38 14.91 -9.43
CA PHE A 291 9.37 15.87 -8.33
C PHE A 291 8.21 15.55 -7.39
N ASP A 292 8.31 14.38 -6.77
CA ASP A 292 7.25 13.80 -5.94
C ASP A 292 7.47 14.09 -4.46
N TRP A 293 6.43 13.92 -3.65
CA TRP A 293 6.50 14.10 -2.20
C TRP A 293 6.87 12.77 -1.53
N GLY A 294 8.12 12.33 -1.68
CA GLY A 294 8.60 11.00 -1.26
C GLY A 294 8.58 10.78 0.26
N LEU A 295 7.99 9.67 0.70
CA LEU A 295 7.84 9.32 2.12
C LEU A 295 8.49 7.98 2.50
N ALA A 296 8.29 6.94 1.69
CA ALA A 296 8.84 5.61 1.91
C ALA A 296 9.35 5.01 0.61
N VAL A 297 10.33 4.11 0.71
CA VAL A 297 10.93 3.43 -0.43
C VAL A 297 11.27 2.00 -0.04
N GLN A 298 11.03 1.01 -0.90
CA GLN A 298 11.51 -0.36 -0.69
C GLN A 298 12.04 -0.97 -1.98
N PHE A 299 13.01 -1.87 -1.79
CA PHE A 299 13.50 -2.77 -2.82
C PHE A 299 12.99 -4.18 -2.57
N HIS A 300 12.43 -4.84 -3.58
CA HIS A 300 11.98 -6.25 -3.56
C HIS A 300 12.06 -6.84 -4.97
N ASP A 301 12.34 -8.13 -5.10
CA ASP A 301 12.23 -8.85 -6.37
C ASP A 301 10.75 -9.24 -6.62
N VAL A 302 9.97 -8.35 -7.24
CA VAL A 302 8.51 -8.51 -7.37
C VAL A 302 8.15 -9.38 -8.57
N ASP A 303 8.95 -9.36 -9.63
CA ASP A 303 8.74 -10.18 -10.84
C ASP A 303 9.53 -11.52 -10.83
N GLN A 304 10.29 -11.77 -9.76
CA GLN A 304 11.03 -13.00 -9.45
C GLN A 304 12.23 -13.30 -10.34
N ASP A 305 12.75 -12.28 -11.05
CA ASP A 305 13.93 -12.43 -11.91
C ASP A 305 15.27 -12.43 -11.14
N GLY A 306 15.24 -12.07 -9.85
CA GLY A 306 16.39 -12.04 -8.94
C GLY A 306 17.05 -10.66 -8.83
N ASP A 307 16.51 -9.64 -9.50
CA ASP A 307 16.96 -8.26 -9.43
C ASP A 307 15.99 -7.44 -8.52
N PRO A 308 16.51 -6.56 -7.66
CA PRO A 308 15.66 -5.78 -6.76
C PRO A 308 14.91 -4.67 -7.52
N ASP A 309 13.58 -4.76 -7.58
CA ASP A 309 12.67 -3.74 -8.09
C ASP A 309 12.41 -2.65 -7.06
N LEU A 310 12.00 -1.46 -7.50
CA LEU A 310 11.87 -0.27 -6.66
C LEU A 310 10.43 0.23 -6.58
N TYR A 311 9.89 0.32 -5.36
CA TYR A 311 8.61 0.99 -5.08
C TYR A 311 8.81 2.22 -4.19
N VAL A 312 8.22 3.36 -4.56
CA VAL A 312 8.32 4.64 -3.83
C VAL A 312 6.92 5.19 -3.54
N CYS A 313 6.64 5.39 -2.25
CA CYS A 313 5.41 5.98 -1.74
C CYS A 313 5.49 7.50 -1.76
N ASN A 314 4.47 8.15 -2.31
CA ASN A 314 4.38 9.58 -2.46
C ASN A 314 3.12 10.18 -1.83
N ASP A 315 3.28 11.35 -1.22
CA ASP A 315 2.19 12.07 -0.57
C ASP A 315 1.39 12.96 -1.55
N LEU A 316 0.27 13.49 -1.06
CA LEU A 316 -0.55 14.51 -1.69
C LEU A 316 -1.14 14.11 -3.06
N PHE A 317 -0.72 14.78 -4.14
CA PHE A 317 -1.28 14.58 -5.48
C PHE A 317 -0.32 13.87 -6.44
N THR A 318 0.91 13.62 -6.01
CA THR A 318 1.95 12.98 -6.81
C THR A 318 1.83 11.46 -6.68
N PRO A 319 1.83 10.70 -7.79
CA PRO A 319 1.58 9.27 -7.73
C PRO A 319 2.79 8.48 -7.26
N ASP A 320 2.54 7.35 -6.62
CA ASP A 320 3.56 6.34 -6.33
C ASP A 320 4.31 5.91 -7.59
N ARG A 321 5.59 5.62 -7.41
CA ARG A 321 6.49 5.14 -8.46
C ARG A 321 6.79 3.67 -8.26
N PHE A 322 6.75 2.91 -9.35
CA PHE A 322 7.06 1.50 -9.33
C PHE A 322 7.89 1.17 -10.57
N TRP A 323 9.11 0.70 -10.34
CA TRP A 323 10.13 0.48 -11.35
C TRP A 323 10.63 -0.95 -11.29
N LEU A 324 10.73 -1.58 -12.46
CA LEU A 324 11.37 -2.87 -12.62
C LEU A 324 12.85 -2.67 -12.94
N ASN A 325 13.72 -3.40 -12.26
CA ASN A 325 15.15 -3.37 -12.49
C ASN A 325 15.52 -4.23 -13.72
N ASP A 326 16.62 -3.93 -14.39
CA ASP A 326 17.16 -4.70 -15.52
C ASP A 326 18.39 -5.55 -15.15
N GLY A 327 18.69 -5.60 -13.84
CA GLY A 327 19.84 -6.27 -13.24
C GLY A 327 21.18 -5.59 -13.46
N LYS A 328 21.17 -4.39 -14.03
CA LYS A 328 22.38 -3.58 -14.32
C LYS A 328 22.21 -2.16 -13.79
N GLY A 329 21.34 -1.98 -12.79
CA GLY A 329 20.99 -0.70 -12.19
C GLY A 329 20.21 0.22 -13.13
N GLY A 330 19.59 -0.31 -14.18
CA GLY A 330 18.62 0.38 -15.02
C GLY A 330 17.19 0.05 -14.58
N PHE A 331 16.30 1.03 -14.61
CA PHE A 331 14.94 0.95 -14.12
C PHE A 331 13.93 1.30 -15.22
N ARG A 332 12.88 0.50 -15.35
CA ARG A 332 11.74 0.78 -16.24
C ARG A 332 10.46 0.88 -15.44
N ALA A 333 9.70 1.96 -15.61
CA ALA A 333 8.40 2.10 -14.95
C ALA A 333 7.46 0.95 -15.35
N VAL A 334 6.70 0.42 -14.40
CA VAL A 334 5.64 -0.55 -14.71
C VAL A 334 4.55 0.10 -15.58
N SER A 335 3.82 -0.73 -16.34
CA SER A 335 2.66 -0.25 -17.09
C SER A 335 1.66 0.44 -16.15
N PRO A 336 1.06 1.58 -16.54
CA PRO A 336 -0.04 2.18 -15.79
C PRO A 336 -1.24 1.24 -15.59
N LEU A 337 -1.32 0.15 -16.34
CA LEU A 337 -2.37 -0.86 -16.24
C LEU A 337 -2.08 -1.95 -15.19
N ALA A 338 -0.84 -2.04 -14.69
CA ALA A 338 -0.43 -2.98 -13.64
C ALA A 338 -1.15 -2.69 -12.32
N LEU A 339 -1.20 -1.41 -11.94
CA LEU A 339 -1.92 -0.90 -10.77
C LEU A 339 -3.04 0.03 -11.23
N ARG A 340 -4.31 -0.36 -11.04
CA ARG A 340 -5.46 0.43 -11.52
C ARG A 340 -5.83 1.62 -10.62
N ASN A 341 -5.39 1.58 -9.37
CA ASN A 341 -5.57 2.63 -8.39
C ASN A 341 -4.51 2.52 -7.29
N ASN A 342 -4.29 3.62 -6.58
CA ASN A 342 -3.33 3.75 -5.47
C ASN A 342 -3.96 4.54 -4.31
N SER A 343 -3.29 4.57 -3.16
CA SER A 343 -3.58 5.52 -2.08
C SER A 343 -3.33 6.97 -2.54
N THR A 344 -4.00 7.94 -1.90
CA THR A 344 -3.76 9.38 -2.17
C THR A 344 -2.56 9.87 -1.38
N PHE A 345 -2.48 9.47 -0.12
CA PHE A 345 -1.43 9.86 0.79
C PHE A 345 -0.68 8.59 1.17
N SER A 346 0.17 8.15 0.25
CA SER A 346 0.93 6.91 0.39
C SER A 346 2.05 7.14 1.41
N MET A 347 1.82 6.70 2.65
CA MET A 347 2.73 6.99 3.76
C MET A 347 3.85 5.97 3.86
N GLY A 348 3.51 4.68 3.74
CA GLY A 348 4.43 3.56 3.85
C GLY A 348 3.88 2.33 3.15
N VAL A 349 4.79 1.41 2.80
CA VAL A 349 4.52 0.16 2.08
C VAL A 349 5.21 -1.01 2.77
N ASP A 350 4.66 -2.21 2.61
CA ASP A 350 5.38 -3.45 2.85
C ASP A 350 4.90 -4.59 1.96
N PHE A 351 5.74 -5.62 1.78
CA PHE A 351 5.53 -6.75 0.86
C PHE A 351 5.59 -8.10 1.58
N ALA A 352 4.70 -9.02 1.20
CA ALA A 352 4.71 -10.42 1.62
C ALA A 352 3.86 -11.28 0.67
N ASP A 353 4.10 -12.59 0.62
CA ASP A 353 3.22 -13.55 -0.06
C ASP A 353 2.09 -13.95 0.90
N LEU A 354 0.98 -13.21 0.85
CA LEU A 354 -0.07 -13.23 1.88
C LEU A 354 -1.02 -14.41 1.77
N ASN A 355 -1.06 -15.04 0.58
CA ASN A 355 -1.97 -16.14 0.26
C ASN A 355 -1.22 -17.46 -0.05
N ARG A 356 0.12 -17.44 -0.03
CA ARG A 356 1.02 -18.57 -0.32
C ARG A 356 0.91 -19.07 -1.76
N ASP A 357 0.69 -18.16 -2.72
CA ASP A 357 0.69 -18.47 -4.16
C ASP A 357 2.07 -18.31 -4.81
N GLY A 358 3.07 -17.86 -4.04
CA GLY A 358 4.44 -17.69 -4.45
C GLY A 358 4.75 -16.31 -5.01
N HIS A 359 3.78 -15.39 -5.13
CA HIS A 359 3.98 -14.03 -5.59
C HIS A 359 3.91 -13.02 -4.45
N LEU A 360 4.72 -11.94 -4.54
CA LEU A 360 4.67 -10.88 -3.54
C LEU A 360 3.45 -9.99 -3.75
N ASP A 361 2.64 -9.88 -2.71
CA ASP A 361 1.59 -8.88 -2.54
C ASP A 361 2.13 -7.69 -1.77
N PHE A 362 1.42 -6.57 -1.77
CA PHE A 362 1.82 -5.42 -0.94
C PHE A 362 0.64 -4.59 -0.47
N ILE A 363 0.85 -3.91 0.66
CA ILE A 363 -0.08 -2.92 1.19
C ILE A 363 0.57 -1.54 1.27
N THR A 364 -0.20 -0.52 0.90
CA THR A 364 0.12 0.87 1.12
C THR A 364 -0.87 1.45 2.13
N VAL A 365 -0.38 2.11 3.18
CA VAL A 365 -1.24 2.74 4.21
C VAL A 365 -1.47 4.23 3.97
N ASP A 366 -2.65 4.70 4.38
CA ASP A 366 -3.16 6.07 4.27
C ASP A 366 -3.87 6.44 5.60
N MET A 367 -4.54 7.59 5.68
CA MET A 367 -5.08 8.21 6.89
C MET A 367 -6.57 7.91 7.12
N TYR A 368 -7.13 6.87 6.50
CA TYR A 368 -8.57 6.61 6.60
C TYR A 368 -8.94 6.05 7.98
N SER A 369 -9.75 6.79 8.74
CA SER A 369 -10.15 6.40 10.10
C SER A 369 -10.99 5.12 10.11
N ARG A 370 -10.90 4.30 11.16
CA ARG A 370 -11.76 3.14 11.42
C ARG A 370 -13.06 3.55 12.10
N SER A 371 -13.11 4.76 12.68
CA SER A 371 -14.28 5.31 13.35
C SER A 371 -15.23 6.01 12.39
N HIS A 372 -16.47 5.52 12.29
CA HIS A 372 -17.51 6.19 11.51
C HIS A 372 -17.73 7.65 11.96
N LEU A 373 -17.69 7.92 13.27
CA LEU A 373 -17.84 9.29 13.79
C LEU A 373 -16.73 10.21 13.30
N ARG A 374 -15.47 9.76 13.32
CA ARG A 374 -14.34 10.59 12.83
C ARG A 374 -14.43 10.81 11.32
N ARG A 375 -14.84 9.81 10.54
CA ARG A 375 -15.08 9.96 9.09
C ARG A 375 -16.11 11.05 8.76
N MET A 376 -17.02 11.36 9.69
CA MET A 376 -18.00 12.43 9.50
C MET A 376 -17.44 13.84 9.80
N THR A 377 -16.39 13.94 10.62
CA THR A 377 -15.72 15.20 10.96
C THR A 377 -14.47 15.44 10.12
N GLN A 378 -13.88 14.39 9.56
CA GLN A 378 -12.74 14.44 8.67
C GLN A 378 -13.18 14.63 7.23
N VAL A 379 -12.75 15.74 6.62
CA VAL A 379 -13.08 16.07 5.23
C VAL A 379 -11.82 15.93 4.40
N ALA A 380 -11.82 15.01 3.44
CA ALA A 380 -10.71 14.86 2.50
C ALA A 380 -10.52 16.15 1.69
N GLU A 381 -9.29 16.64 1.60
CA GLU A 381 -8.96 17.79 0.75
C GLU A 381 -9.08 17.38 -0.72
N GLY A 382 -9.91 18.12 -1.47
CA GLY A 382 -10.21 17.81 -2.86
C GLY A 382 -11.31 16.76 -3.00
N GLY A 383 -12.41 17.13 -3.67
CA GLY A 383 -13.47 16.18 -4.00
C GLY A 383 -12.92 14.97 -4.77
N MET A 384 -13.66 13.85 -4.75
CA MET A 384 -13.21 12.65 -5.44
C MET A 384 -12.94 12.91 -6.91
N ARG A 385 -11.75 12.50 -7.37
CA ARG A 385 -11.33 12.65 -8.75
C ARG A 385 -12.14 11.70 -9.62
N GLN A 386 -12.79 12.24 -10.65
CA GLN A 386 -13.60 11.45 -11.57
C GLN A 386 -12.70 10.54 -12.41
N THR A 387 -13.10 9.28 -12.56
CA THR A 387 -12.61 8.42 -13.65
C THR A 387 -13.04 9.05 -14.98
N ILE A 388 -12.09 9.37 -15.84
CA ILE A 388 -12.37 9.92 -17.16
C ILE A 388 -12.64 8.75 -18.12
N PRO A 389 -13.86 8.59 -18.66
CA PRO A 389 -14.16 7.52 -19.61
C PRO A 389 -13.19 7.53 -20.79
N GLY A 390 -12.64 6.36 -21.14
CA GLY A 390 -11.69 6.20 -22.24
C GLY A 390 -10.22 6.43 -21.87
N LEU A 391 -9.91 6.98 -20.69
CA LEU A 391 -8.53 7.15 -20.21
C LEU A 391 -8.13 6.01 -19.27
N ILE A 392 -8.02 4.79 -19.82
CA ILE A 392 -7.80 3.56 -19.03
C ILE A 392 -6.43 3.51 -18.31
N GLU A 393 -5.48 4.34 -18.73
CA GLU A 393 -4.16 4.51 -18.12
C GLU A 393 -4.19 5.49 -16.93
N TYR A 394 -5.32 6.16 -16.68
CA TYR A 394 -5.49 7.02 -15.52
C TYR A 394 -5.68 6.20 -14.25
N ARG A 395 -4.69 6.24 -13.36
CA ARG A 395 -4.73 5.60 -12.05
C ARG A 395 -5.38 6.53 -11.05
N VAL A 396 -6.55 6.15 -10.55
CA VAL A 396 -7.26 6.94 -9.54
C VAL A 396 -6.56 6.79 -8.19
N GLN A 397 -6.47 7.87 -7.43
CA GLN A 397 -5.97 7.86 -6.06
C GLN A 397 -7.14 7.95 -5.07
N PHE A 398 -7.19 7.06 -4.09
CA PHE A 398 -8.21 7.03 -3.06
C PHE A 398 -7.59 7.30 -1.68
N PRO A 399 -8.16 8.19 -0.84
CA PRO A 399 -7.61 8.51 0.47
C PRO A 399 -7.94 7.40 1.49
N ARG A 400 -7.35 6.22 1.29
CA ARG A 400 -7.49 4.99 2.09
C ARG A 400 -6.34 4.05 1.79
N ASN A 401 -6.17 3.02 2.61
CA ASN A 401 -5.20 1.98 2.33
C ASN A 401 -5.56 1.25 1.02
N THR A 402 -4.55 0.78 0.31
CA THR A 402 -4.70 -0.14 -0.82
C THR A 402 -3.90 -1.40 -0.55
N LEU A 403 -4.50 -2.57 -0.80
CA LEU A 403 -3.86 -3.88 -0.69
C LEU A 403 -3.88 -4.54 -2.07
N HIS A 404 -2.71 -4.67 -2.69
CA HIS A 404 -2.55 -5.15 -4.06
C HIS A 404 -2.09 -6.60 -4.04
N MET A 405 -3.02 -7.50 -4.40
CA MET A 405 -2.76 -8.93 -4.56
C MET A 405 -2.20 -9.19 -5.96
N ASN A 406 -1.03 -9.80 -6.05
CA ASN A 406 -0.37 -10.10 -7.33
C ASN A 406 -1.12 -11.23 -8.06
N ARG A 407 -1.23 -11.12 -9.37
CA ARG A 407 -1.94 -12.10 -10.21
C ARG A 407 -0.99 -13.05 -10.94
N GLY A 408 0.31 -12.94 -10.67
CA GLY A 408 1.38 -13.74 -11.29
C GLY A 408 1.82 -13.26 -12.67
N ASP A 409 1.26 -12.14 -13.17
CA ASP A 409 1.55 -11.57 -14.49
C ASP A 409 1.96 -10.08 -14.41
N MET A 410 2.41 -9.63 -13.23
CA MET A 410 2.70 -8.22 -12.91
C MET A 410 1.49 -7.28 -12.98
N THR A 411 0.27 -7.82 -13.01
CA THR A 411 -0.95 -7.08 -12.71
C THR A 411 -1.44 -7.41 -11.31
N PHE A 412 -2.09 -6.43 -10.68
CA PHE A 412 -2.52 -6.56 -9.29
C PHE A 412 -4.02 -6.31 -9.14
N ALA A 413 -4.67 -7.12 -8.30
CA ALA A 413 -6.02 -6.88 -7.84
C ALA A 413 -5.97 -6.06 -6.54
N GLU A 414 -6.60 -4.89 -6.51
CA GLU A 414 -6.75 -4.14 -5.26
C GLU A 414 -7.91 -4.72 -4.45
N THR A 415 -7.65 -5.09 -3.19
CA THR A 415 -8.54 -5.93 -2.38
C THR A 415 -8.77 -5.41 -0.95
N ALA A 416 -8.31 -4.22 -0.56
CA ALA A 416 -8.31 -3.79 0.84
C ALA A 416 -9.69 -3.89 1.52
N PHE A 417 -10.78 -3.55 0.82
CA PHE A 417 -12.15 -3.71 1.33
C PHE A 417 -12.56 -5.17 1.53
N ARG A 418 -12.19 -6.07 0.59
CA ARG A 418 -12.46 -7.51 0.74
C ARG A 418 -11.69 -8.05 1.94
N SER A 419 -10.45 -7.60 2.08
CA SER A 419 -9.51 -8.11 3.07
C SER A 419 -9.73 -7.50 4.46
N GLY A 420 -10.48 -6.40 4.58
CA GLY A 420 -10.82 -5.74 5.85
C GLY A 420 -9.75 -4.80 6.39
N VAL A 421 -8.88 -4.28 5.52
CA VAL A 421 -7.71 -3.44 5.88
C VAL A 421 -7.73 -2.08 5.18
N GLU A 422 -8.89 -1.61 4.70
CA GLU A 422 -9.01 -0.33 4.00
C GLU A 422 -8.74 0.89 4.91
N ALA A 423 -8.83 0.70 6.23
CA ALA A 423 -8.77 1.76 7.23
C ALA A 423 -7.88 1.36 8.41
N THR A 424 -6.90 2.19 8.74
CA THR A 424 -5.98 1.95 9.87
C THR A 424 -5.80 3.15 10.79
N GLU A 425 -6.60 4.21 10.66
CA GLU A 425 -6.39 5.54 11.28
C GLU A 425 -5.28 6.34 10.59
N TRP A 426 -4.77 7.40 11.21
CA TRP A 426 -3.65 8.18 10.67
C TRP A 426 -2.36 7.35 10.75
N SER A 427 -2.08 6.64 9.66
CA SER A 427 -1.05 5.60 9.60
C SER A 427 0.27 6.14 9.06
N TRP A 428 1.37 5.53 9.49
CA TRP A 428 2.72 5.86 9.00
C TRP A 428 3.37 4.70 8.24
N GLY A 429 3.80 3.67 8.96
CA GLY A 429 4.49 2.50 8.38
C GLY A 429 3.76 1.19 8.67
N PRO A 430 3.44 0.38 7.65
CA PRO A 430 3.04 -1.01 7.81
C PRO A 430 4.27 -1.92 7.94
N ILE A 431 4.12 -3.04 8.65
CA ILE A 431 5.07 -4.14 8.68
C ILE A 431 4.30 -5.46 8.68
N PHE A 432 4.70 -6.38 7.80
CA PHE A 432 4.32 -7.77 7.80
C PHE A 432 5.24 -8.58 8.72
N LEU A 433 4.66 -9.27 9.68
CA LEU A 433 5.32 -10.14 10.64
C LEU A 433 4.35 -11.26 11.04
N ASP A 434 4.78 -12.52 10.97
CA ASP A 434 4.00 -13.66 11.49
C ASP A 434 4.11 -13.69 13.04
N VAL A 435 3.17 -13.03 13.73
CA VAL A 435 3.22 -12.82 15.19
C VAL A 435 2.91 -14.11 15.94
N ASP A 436 1.97 -14.89 15.42
CA ASP A 436 1.54 -16.14 16.04
C ASP A 436 2.23 -17.39 15.50
N LEU A 437 3.16 -17.20 14.55
CA LEU A 437 3.96 -18.24 13.91
C LEU A 437 3.08 -19.37 13.38
N ASP A 438 1.99 -19.03 12.70
CA ASP A 438 1.10 -19.97 12.03
C ASP A 438 1.45 -20.18 10.54
N GLY A 439 2.41 -19.42 10.03
CA GLY A 439 2.91 -19.51 8.67
C GLY A 439 2.25 -18.53 7.72
N TYR A 440 1.59 -17.48 8.20
CA TYR A 440 1.06 -16.35 7.42
C TYR A 440 1.48 -15.03 8.04
N GLU A 441 2.07 -14.11 7.27
CA GLU A 441 2.44 -12.81 7.83
C GLU A 441 1.22 -11.97 8.20
N ASP A 442 1.22 -11.46 9.43
CA ASP A 442 0.23 -10.54 9.99
C ASP A 442 0.63 -9.08 9.75
N LEU A 443 -0.32 -8.16 9.84
CA LEU A 443 -0.09 -6.74 9.55
C LEU A 443 -0.02 -5.90 10.83
N LEU A 444 1.11 -5.24 11.09
CA LEU A 444 1.28 -4.23 12.11
C LEU A 444 1.29 -2.83 11.49
N VAL A 445 0.61 -1.86 12.09
CA VAL A 445 0.60 -0.46 11.60
C VAL A 445 0.77 0.52 12.76
N ALA A 446 1.77 1.38 12.64
CA ALA A 446 2.02 2.49 13.56
C ALA A 446 1.12 3.69 13.24
N ASN A 447 0.51 4.26 14.29
CA ASN A 447 -0.53 5.27 14.16
C ASN A 447 -0.33 6.50 15.03
N GLY A 448 -1.03 7.56 14.61
CA GLY A 448 -1.28 8.76 15.40
C GLY A 448 -0.65 10.00 14.79
N GLN A 449 -1.17 11.17 15.18
CA GLN A 449 -0.69 12.45 14.67
C GLN A 449 -0.92 13.52 15.73
N LEU A 450 -0.03 14.51 15.77
CA LEU A 450 -0.09 15.59 16.76
C LEU A 450 -1.40 16.39 16.67
N ARG A 451 -1.97 16.51 15.46
CA ARG A 451 -3.18 17.28 15.16
C ARG A 451 -4.00 16.64 14.04
N ASP A 452 -5.32 16.62 14.20
CA ASP A 452 -6.28 16.15 13.19
C ASP A 452 -6.44 17.18 12.07
N PHE A 453 -5.47 17.29 11.17
CA PHE A 453 -5.53 18.27 10.08
C PHE A 453 -6.67 18.02 9.09
N GLN A 454 -7.34 16.87 9.14
CA GLN A 454 -8.52 16.57 8.35
C GLN A 454 -9.82 17.11 8.99
N HIS A 455 -9.78 17.64 10.22
CA HIS A 455 -10.96 18.12 10.93
C HIS A 455 -11.61 19.31 10.22
N GLY A 456 -12.77 19.08 9.58
CA GLY A 456 -13.45 20.01 8.69
C GLY A 456 -13.79 21.35 9.34
N ASP A 457 -14.37 21.34 10.55
CA ASP A 457 -14.73 22.58 11.26
C ASP A 457 -13.51 23.46 11.57
N MET A 458 -12.36 22.83 11.88
CA MET A 458 -11.12 23.55 12.16
C MET A 458 -10.51 24.10 10.86
N GLY A 459 -10.57 23.33 9.77
CA GLY A 459 -10.22 23.81 8.43
C GLY A 459 -11.05 25.03 8.03
N MET A 460 -12.37 25.00 8.25
CA MET A 460 -13.25 26.14 8.02
C MET A 460 -12.92 27.35 8.89
N ALA A 461 -12.51 27.15 10.14
CA ALA A 461 -12.07 28.24 11.03
C ALA A 461 -10.80 28.92 10.50
N VAL A 462 -9.83 28.14 10.01
CA VAL A 462 -8.60 28.66 9.37
C VAL A 462 -8.92 29.43 8.10
N GLU A 463 -9.79 28.89 7.23
CA GLU A 463 -10.23 29.60 6.03
C GLU A 463 -10.96 30.91 6.34
N GLY A 464 -11.83 30.90 7.36
CA GLY A 464 -12.57 32.08 7.80
C GLY A 464 -11.64 33.22 8.23
N LEU A 465 -10.56 32.89 8.94
CA LEU A 465 -9.53 33.87 9.30
C LEU A 465 -8.82 34.43 8.07
N LYS A 466 -8.48 33.59 7.07
CA LYS A 466 -7.80 34.02 5.84
C LYS A 466 -8.63 35.02 5.04
N ARG A 467 -9.96 34.88 5.07
CA ARG A 467 -10.89 35.82 4.41
C ARG A 467 -11.02 37.16 5.16
N GLY A 468 -10.69 37.21 6.44
CA GLY A 468 -10.88 38.37 7.32
C GLY A 468 -9.82 39.49 7.21
N GLY A 469 -8.74 39.30 6.47
CA GLY A 469 -7.67 40.29 6.30
C GLY A 469 -6.26 39.71 6.54
N LYS A 470 -5.27 40.58 6.82
CA LYS A 470 -3.90 40.13 7.17
C LYS A 470 -3.92 39.41 8.52
N ILE A 471 -3.68 38.10 8.49
CA ILE A 471 -3.53 37.27 9.69
C ILE A 471 -2.09 37.39 10.20
N SER A 472 -1.88 37.55 11.51
CA SER A 472 -0.53 37.45 12.08
C SER A 472 -0.13 35.98 12.28
N PHE A 473 1.17 35.69 12.32
CA PHE A 473 1.63 34.33 12.66
C PHE A 473 1.06 33.83 14.00
N ASP A 474 0.91 34.72 15.00
CA ASP A 474 0.36 34.35 16.31
C ASP A 474 -1.13 33.95 16.24
N ASP A 475 -1.90 34.53 15.32
CA ASP A 475 -3.29 34.14 15.08
C ASP A 475 -3.37 32.74 14.44
N VAL A 476 -2.48 32.45 13.47
CA VAL A 476 -2.37 31.10 12.88
C VAL A 476 -1.96 30.08 13.94
N LEU A 477 -0.93 30.39 14.74
CA LEU A 477 -0.47 29.55 15.84
C LEU A 477 -1.62 29.25 16.82
N LYS A 478 -2.40 30.26 17.18
CA LYS A 478 -3.53 30.12 18.10
C LYS A 478 -4.62 29.19 17.57
N VAL A 479 -4.91 29.20 16.27
CA VAL A 479 -5.94 28.33 15.70
C VAL A 479 -5.42 26.94 15.40
N VAL A 480 -4.24 26.81 14.81
CA VAL A 480 -3.64 25.50 14.50
C VAL A 480 -3.36 24.73 15.79
N SER A 481 -2.94 25.39 16.87
CA SER A 481 -2.76 24.73 18.18
C SER A 481 -4.06 24.22 18.83
N GLN A 482 -5.24 24.65 18.35
CA GLN A 482 -6.53 24.16 18.84
C GLN A 482 -7.04 22.92 18.11
N PHE A 483 -6.37 22.50 17.03
CA PHE A 483 -6.73 21.24 16.38
C PHE A 483 -6.63 20.09 17.38
N PRO A 484 -7.62 19.19 17.45
CA PRO A 484 -7.57 18.07 18.38
C PRO A 484 -6.41 17.14 18.01
N GLY A 485 -5.75 16.54 19.00
CA GLY A 485 -4.72 15.53 18.74
C GLY A 485 -5.31 14.19 18.30
N LEU A 486 -4.59 13.45 17.46
CA LEU A 486 -4.93 12.10 17.03
C LEU A 486 -4.04 11.08 17.73
N PHE A 487 -4.31 10.84 19.02
CA PHE A 487 -3.70 9.75 19.78
C PHE A 487 -4.51 8.46 19.55
N THR A 488 -4.42 7.91 18.35
CA THR A 488 -5.10 6.67 17.96
C THR A 488 -4.22 5.46 18.28
N PRO A 489 -4.80 4.31 18.67
CA PRO A 489 -4.02 3.10 18.93
C PRO A 489 -3.31 2.64 17.67
N ASN A 490 -2.10 2.10 17.83
CA ASN A 490 -1.53 1.19 16.83
C ASN A 490 -2.52 0.05 16.55
N VAL A 491 -2.43 -0.53 15.37
CA VAL A 491 -3.32 -1.63 14.98
C VAL A 491 -2.50 -2.82 14.53
N ALA A 492 -2.96 -4.01 14.89
CA ALA A 492 -2.46 -5.26 14.36
C ALA A 492 -3.62 -6.05 13.77
N PHE A 493 -3.41 -6.68 12.63
CA PHE A 493 -4.37 -7.59 12.02
C PHE A 493 -3.76 -8.94 11.78
N ARG A 494 -4.43 -9.98 12.24
CA ARG A 494 -4.06 -11.35 11.97
C ARG A 494 -4.50 -11.77 10.57
N ASN A 495 -3.61 -12.38 9.80
CA ASN A 495 -3.93 -12.97 8.50
C ASN A 495 -4.66 -14.31 8.69
N ARG A 496 -5.76 -14.52 7.97
CA ARG A 496 -6.54 -15.77 8.04
C ARG A 496 -6.14 -16.82 6.98
N GLY A 497 -5.22 -16.48 6.09
CA GLY A 497 -4.77 -17.34 4.98
C GLY A 497 -5.76 -17.46 3.82
N ASP A 498 -6.90 -16.76 3.86
CA ASP A 498 -7.92 -16.71 2.79
C ASP A 498 -7.95 -15.34 2.06
N GLY A 499 -6.90 -14.55 2.29
CA GLY A 499 -6.77 -13.17 1.84
C GLY A 499 -7.66 -12.20 2.61
N THR A 500 -8.13 -12.56 3.81
CA THR A 500 -8.79 -11.64 4.75
C THR A 500 -8.03 -11.55 6.06
N PHE A 501 -8.24 -10.43 6.75
CA PHE A 501 -7.57 -10.10 8.00
C PHE A 501 -8.59 -9.87 9.12
N GLU A 502 -8.16 -10.07 10.37
CA GLU A 502 -8.96 -9.76 11.55
C GLU A 502 -8.20 -8.91 12.56
N ASP A 503 -8.88 -7.95 13.21
CA ASP A 503 -8.24 -7.13 14.24
C ASP A 503 -7.77 -8.00 15.41
N ALA A 504 -6.46 -7.96 15.66
CA ALA A 504 -5.79 -8.67 16.75
C ALA A 504 -5.08 -7.71 17.71
N GLY A 505 -5.06 -6.39 17.45
CA GLY A 505 -4.29 -5.39 18.19
C GLY A 505 -4.45 -5.47 19.71
N PRO A 506 -5.67 -5.34 20.26
CA PRO A 506 -5.90 -5.46 21.69
C PRO A 506 -5.60 -6.85 22.25
N ALA A 507 -5.80 -7.91 21.46
CA ALA A 507 -5.55 -9.28 21.89
C ALA A 507 -4.05 -9.59 21.99
N TRP A 508 -3.25 -8.98 21.12
CA TRP A 508 -1.79 -9.04 21.08
C TRP A 508 -1.11 -7.89 21.82
N GLY A 509 -1.83 -6.98 22.49
CA GLY A 509 -1.19 -5.88 23.22
C GLY A 509 -0.43 -4.87 22.33
N PHE A 510 -0.79 -4.78 21.05
CA PHE A 510 -0.25 -3.82 20.09
C PHE A 510 -1.26 -2.68 19.81
N ASP A 511 -1.83 -2.11 20.87
CA ASP A 511 -2.90 -1.10 20.81
C ASP A 511 -2.54 0.18 21.57
N THR A 512 -1.24 0.46 21.74
CA THR A 512 -0.77 1.69 22.41
C THR A 512 -1.27 2.94 21.67
N ALA A 513 -2.01 3.79 22.37
CA ALA A 513 -2.58 5.04 21.84
C ALA A 513 -1.68 6.25 22.12
N VAL A 514 -0.54 6.30 21.44
CA VAL A 514 0.38 7.45 21.41
C VAL A 514 0.56 7.93 19.95
N ILE A 515 1.52 8.82 19.68
CA ILE A 515 1.90 9.17 18.31
C ILE A 515 3.09 8.29 17.94
N SER A 516 2.81 7.12 17.37
CA SER A 516 3.80 6.16 16.90
C SER A 516 4.12 6.41 15.44
N GLN A 517 5.41 6.45 15.09
CA GLN A 517 5.88 6.78 13.74
C GLN A 517 6.73 5.64 13.19
N GLY A 518 8.04 5.82 13.02
CA GLY A 518 8.89 4.76 12.48
C GLY A 518 8.97 3.54 13.41
N MET A 519 9.03 2.36 12.81
CA MET A 519 9.00 1.06 13.46
C MET A 519 10.02 0.12 12.80
N ALA A 520 10.69 -0.71 13.60
CA ALA A 520 11.64 -1.71 13.12
C ALA A 520 11.55 -3.01 13.92
N LEU A 521 11.98 -4.10 13.29
CA LEU A 521 12.01 -5.46 13.83
C LEU A 521 13.42 -5.92 14.17
N GLY A 522 13.57 -6.65 15.28
CA GLY A 522 14.83 -7.29 15.67
C GLY A 522 14.65 -8.27 16.83
N ASP A 523 15.51 -9.27 16.92
CA ASP A 523 15.55 -10.24 18.02
C ASP A 523 16.39 -9.64 19.16
N LEU A 524 15.76 -8.95 20.13
CA LEU A 524 16.47 -8.17 21.15
C LEU A 524 16.90 -9.00 22.36
N ASP A 525 16.31 -10.17 22.57
CA ASP A 525 16.68 -11.11 23.64
C ASP A 525 17.29 -12.44 23.14
N ASN A 526 17.48 -12.58 21.83
CA ASN A 526 18.06 -13.75 21.17
C ASN A 526 17.25 -15.04 21.41
N ASP A 527 15.92 -14.93 21.41
CA ASP A 527 15.01 -16.07 21.56
C ASP A 527 14.44 -16.60 20.23
N GLY A 528 14.79 -15.93 19.13
CA GLY A 528 14.48 -16.35 17.76
C GLY A 528 13.10 -15.94 17.25
N ASP A 529 12.32 -15.16 17.98
CA ASP A 529 11.27 -14.31 17.40
C ASP A 529 11.73 -12.84 17.26
N LEU A 530 10.95 -12.03 16.54
CA LEU A 530 11.27 -10.62 16.31
C LEU A 530 10.42 -9.75 17.22
N ASP A 531 11.09 -8.92 18.01
CA ASP A 531 10.55 -7.83 18.79
C ASP A 531 10.30 -6.60 17.92
N VAL A 532 9.49 -5.66 18.45
CA VAL A 532 9.14 -4.42 17.74
C VAL A 532 9.64 -3.20 18.53
N VAL A 533 10.37 -2.32 17.86
CA VAL A 533 10.78 -1.02 18.41
C VAL A 533 10.09 0.09 17.64
N VAL A 534 9.49 1.04 18.37
CA VAL A 534 8.70 2.14 17.80
C VAL A 534 9.22 3.49 18.29
N ASN A 535 9.50 4.39 17.35
CA ASN A 535 9.82 5.78 17.64
C ASN A 535 8.52 6.56 17.88
N ASN A 536 8.34 7.07 19.10
CA ASN A 536 7.14 7.80 19.49
C ASN A 536 7.41 9.31 19.61
N LEU A 537 6.52 10.12 19.02
CA LEU A 537 6.53 11.56 19.16
C LEU A 537 5.83 11.99 20.45
N LYS A 538 6.52 12.78 21.28
CA LYS A 538 6.06 13.27 22.60
C LYS A 538 5.69 12.17 23.62
N ALA A 539 6.18 10.95 23.43
CA ALA A 539 6.10 9.85 24.40
C ALA A 539 7.40 9.03 24.42
N GLU A 540 7.63 8.24 25.47
CA GLU A 540 8.77 7.29 25.50
C GLU A 540 8.69 6.34 24.30
N ALA A 541 9.85 5.98 23.73
CA ALA A 541 9.92 4.97 22.66
C ALA A 541 9.25 3.65 23.10
N GLY A 542 8.55 3.00 22.17
CA GLY A 542 7.93 1.70 22.40
C GLY A 542 8.94 0.59 22.19
N VAL A 543 9.05 -0.32 23.17
CA VAL A 543 9.81 -1.57 23.04
C VAL A 543 8.86 -2.70 23.38
N TYR A 544 8.42 -3.43 22.37
CA TYR A 544 7.45 -4.50 22.47
C TYR A 544 8.19 -5.82 22.36
N ARG A 545 8.25 -6.56 23.47
CA ARG A 545 8.73 -7.94 23.43
C ARG A 545 7.69 -8.81 22.77
N ASN A 546 8.05 -9.60 21.77
CA ASN A 546 7.17 -10.62 21.23
C ASN A 546 7.18 -11.85 22.14
N ASP A 547 6.00 -12.36 22.50
CA ASP A 547 5.84 -13.45 23.45
C ASP A 547 5.15 -14.61 22.72
N THR A 548 5.88 -15.60 22.21
CA THR A 548 5.24 -16.80 21.62
C THR A 548 5.91 -18.10 22.03
N SER A 549 5.12 -19.16 22.22
CA SER A 549 5.62 -20.52 22.54
C SER A 549 5.82 -21.39 21.30
N LYS A 550 5.55 -20.85 20.11
CA LYS A 550 5.44 -21.59 18.85
C LYS A 550 6.80 -22.01 18.30
N THR A 551 6.84 -23.06 17.50
CA THR A 551 8.12 -23.54 16.97
C THR A 551 8.57 -22.63 15.82
N ARG A 552 9.84 -22.21 15.80
CA ARG A 552 10.34 -21.24 14.81
C ARG A 552 11.70 -21.62 14.21
N VAL A 553 12.01 -21.04 13.06
CA VAL A 553 13.36 -21.04 12.49
C VAL A 553 13.75 -19.60 12.17
N GLY A 554 14.76 -19.09 12.86
CA GLY A 554 15.39 -17.81 12.55
C GLY A 554 16.53 -18.01 11.54
N VAL A 555 16.68 -17.08 10.61
CA VAL A 555 17.73 -17.11 9.59
C VAL A 555 18.39 -15.75 9.48
N ARG A 556 19.70 -15.72 9.70
CA ARG A 556 20.62 -14.62 9.39
C ARG A 556 21.52 -15.05 8.23
N LEU A 557 21.93 -14.10 7.41
CA LEU A 557 22.83 -14.37 6.29
C LEU A 557 24.18 -13.70 6.52
N ARG A 558 25.23 -14.33 6.01
CA ARG A 558 26.58 -13.78 5.91
C ARG A 558 26.98 -13.79 4.44
N GLY A 559 26.72 -12.67 3.77
CA GLY A 559 27.06 -12.41 2.38
C GLY A 559 28.53 -12.05 2.19
N LYS A 560 28.81 -11.37 1.08
CA LYS A 560 30.16 -11.00 0.63
C LYS A 560 30.23 -9.53 0.23
N GLY A 561 31.45 -9.00 0.19
CA GLY A 561 31.69 -7.59 -0.16
C GLY A 561 30.99 -6.67 0.84
N SER A 562 30.48 -5.53 0.35
CA SER A 562 29.64 -4.65 1.16
C SER A 562 28.21 -5.17 1.34
N ASN A 563 27.76 -6.14 0.53
CA ASN A 563 26.53 -6.88 0.82
C ASN A 563 26.71 -7.98 1.89
N SER A 564 27.35 -7.65 3.03
CA SER A 564 27.71 -8.62 4.08
C SER A 564 26.51 -9.24 4.81
N GLN A 565 25.35 -8.58 4.75
CA GLN A 565 24.09 -9.08 5.32
C GLN A 565 23.24 -9.89 4.32
N GLY A 566 23.65 -10.00 3.05
CA GLY A 566 22.90 -10.73 2.02
C GLY A 566 21.57 -10.06 1.63
N VAL A 567 21.54 -8.73 1.60
CA VAL A 567 20.41 -7.92 1.12
C VAL A 567 20.00 -8.34 -0.29
N GLY A 568 18.69 -8.49 -0.52
CA GLY A 568 18.10 -9.00 -1.76
C GLY A 568 18.14 -10.53 -1.88
N ALA A 569 18.74 -11.27 -0.93
CA ALA A 569 18.65 -12.72 -0.94
C ALA A 569 17.26 -13.18 -0.48
N ARG A 570 16.68 -14.13 -1.23
CA ARG A 570 15.42 -14.78 -0.89
C ARG A 570 15.67 -16.05 -0.09
N ILE A 571 15.05 -16.13 1.08
CA ILE A 571 15.10 -17.28 1.97
C ILE A 571 13.76 -18.00 1.86
N THR A 572 13.79 -19.30 1.57
CA THR A 572 12.61 -20.17 1.49
C THR A 572 12.71 -21.28 2.53
N LEU A 573 11.70 -21.39 3.41
CA LEU A 573 11.52 -22.55 4.29
C LEU A 573 10.51 -23.52 3.67
N LEU A 574 10.94 -24.77 3.46
CA LEU A 574 10.09 -25.85 2.97
C LEU A 574 9.74 -26.82 4.11
N GLY A 575 8.47 -27.23 4.15
CA GLY A 575 7.97 -28.20 5.12
C GLY A 575 7.76 -27.65 6.54
N GLY A 576 7.63 -26.32 6.68
CA GLY A 576 7.35 -25.62 7.94
C GLY A 576 5.89 -25.77 8.41
N ALA A 577 5.35 -24.73 9.05
CA ALA A 577 3.94 -24.71 9.47
C ALA A 577 2.97 -24.79 8.26
N VAL A 578 3.36 -24.14 7.15
CA VAL A 578 2.76 -24.28 5.82
C VAL A 578 3.79 -24.92 4.86
N PRO A 579 3.36 -25.44 3.68
CA PRO A 579 4.25 -26.15 2.77
C PRO A 579 5.50 -25.35 2.36
N GLU A 580 5.33 -24.06 2.11
CA GLU A 580 6.37 -23.14 1.68
C GLU A 580 6.13 -21.74 2.28
N GLN A 581 7.21 -21.12 2.77
CA GLN A 581 7.24 -19.73 3.20
C GLN A 581 8.47 -19.08 2.58
N SER A 582 8.38 -17.82 2.15
CA SER A 582 9.55 -17.11 1.64
C SER A 582 9.57 -15.65 2.08
N GLN A 583 10.77 -15.14 2.36
CA GLN A 583 11.02 -13.75 2.77
C GLN A 583 12.37 -13.28 2.20
N GLU A 584 12.52 -11.98 1.96
CA GLU A 584 13.76 -11.37 1.45
C GLU A 584 14.47 -10.56 2.53
N ILE A 585 15.80 -10.60 2.57
CA ILE A 585 16.58 -9.70 3.44
C ILE A 585 16.57 -8.29 2.85
N LEU A 586 16.23 -7.31 3.69
CA LEU A 586 16.13 -5.89 3.34
C LEU A 586 17.17 -5.08 4.13
N ALA A 587 17.63 -3.97 3.55
CA ALA A 587 18.38 -2.94 4.25
C ALA A 587 17.64 -1.60 4.17
N GLY A 588 17.12 -1.15 5.32
CA GLY A 588 16.22 0.00 5.38
C GLY A 588 14.84 -0.30 4.79
N GLY A 589 14.22 0.73 4.24
CA GLY A 589 12.96 0.66 3.51
C GLY A 589 11.68 0.52 4.35
N ARG A 590 11.79 0.33 5.66
CA ARG A 590 10.67 0.62 6.57
C ARG A 590 10.45 2.13 6.60
N TYR A 591 9.23 2.57 6.92
CA TYR A 591 8.96 4.01 7.08
C TYR A 591 9.95 4.64 8.07
N LEU A 592 10.87 5.47 7.54
CA LEU A 592 11.98 6.10 8.25
C LEU A 592 12.92 5.13 9.01
N SER A 593 12.84 3.82 8.80
CA SER A 593 13.41 2.84 9.74
C SER A 593 14.14 1.69 9.03
N GLY A 594 14.91 0.92 9.78
CA GLY A 594 15.63 -0.26 9.29
C GLY A 594 15.63 -1.39 10.31
N ASP A 595 15.23 -2.58 9.86
CA ASP A 595 15.22 -3.80 10.68
C ASP A 595 16.64 -4.34 10.88
N GLN A 596 16.79 -5.19 11.89
CA GLN A 596 17.91 -6.14 11.93
C GLN A 596 17.81 -7.08 10.71
N ALA A 597 18.94 -7.37 10.05
CA ALA A 597 18.98 -8.32 8.94
C ALA A 597 18.78 -9.79 9.39
N MET A 598 17.53 -10.15 9.64
CA MET A 598 17.08 -11.47 10.07
C MET A 598 15.66 -11.74 9.59
N ARG A 599 15.36 -13.00 9.27
CA ARG A 599 14.00 -13.47 8.96
C ARG A 599 13.62 -14.63 9.86
N VAL A 600 12.34 -14.72 10.21
CA VAL A 600 11.80 -15.76 11.09
C VAL A 600 10.63 -16.43 10.39
N PHE A 601 10.63 -17.75 10.46
CA PHE A 601 9.63 -18.61 9.82
C PHE A 601 8.95 -19.50 10.84
N ALA A 602 7.65 -19.70 10.65
CA ALA A 602 6.87 -20.66 11.41
C ALA A 602 7.32 -22.09 11.08
N ALA A 603 7.77 -22.82 12.08
CA ALA A 603 8.31 -24.16 11.91
C ALA A 603 7.34 -25.23 12.40
N ARG A 604 7.44 -26.42 11.80
CA ARG A 604 6.58 -27.56 12.15
C ARG A 604 6.92 -28.11 13.54
N GLU A 605 5.89 -28.48 14.29
CA GLU A 605 6.04 -29.26 15.53
C GLU A 605 6.29 -30.77 15.23
N GLY A 606 7.30 -31.37 15.86
CA GLY A 606 7.54 -32.82 15.84
C GLY A 606 8.63 -33.31 14.88
N GLN A 607 8.53 -34.58 14.43
CA GLN A 607 9.52 -35.21 13.53
C GLN A 607 9.10 -35.07 12.06
N GLY A 608 9.95 -34.45 11.26
CA GLY A 608 9.86 -34.26 9.81
C GLY A 608 11.09 -33.49 9.34
N GLU A 609 11.51 -33.68 8.08
CA GLU A 609 12.65 -32.94 7.53
C GLU A 609 12.15 -31.60 6.96
N MET A 610 12.55 -30.50 7.58
CA MET A 610 12.44 -29.16 6.98
C MET A 610 13.72 -28.85 6.21
N SER A 611 13.63 -27.97 5.22
CA SER A 611 14.82 -27.46 4.53
C SER A 611 14.75 -25.96 4.33
N VAL A 612 15.89 -25.29 4.50
CA VAL A 612 16.06 -23.87 4.17
C VAL A 612 16.85 -23.76 2.87
N ARG A 613 16.31 -23.00 1.92
CA ARG A 613 17.00 -22.63 0.68
C ARG A 613 17.22 -21.12 0.69
N VAL A 614 18.41 -20.68 0.30
CA VAL A 614 18.74 -19.26 0.10
C VAL A 614 19.15 -19.07 -1.35
N ARG A 615 18.45 -18.21 -2.08
CA ARG A 615 18.86 -17.70 -3.39
C ARG A 615 19.50 -16.34 -3.16
N TRP A 616 20.81 -16.25 -3.38
CA TRP A 616 21.60 -15.04 -3.19
C TRP A 616 21.49 -14.11 -4.39
N ARG A 617 21.75 -12.81 -4.18
CA ARG A 617 21.80 -11.80 -5.23
C ARG A 617 22.80 -12.15 -6.34
N SER A 618 23.92 -12.76 -5.97
CA SER A 618 24.95 -13.26 -6.90
C SER A 618 24.49 -14.42 -7.81
N GLY A 619 23.28 -14.95 -7.59
CA GLY A 619 22.76 -16.16 -8.24
C GLY A 619 23.27 -17.46 -7.61
N ALA A 620 24.10 -17.38 -6.55
CA ALA A 620 24.45 -18.54 -5.75
C ALA A 620 23.21 -19.11 -5.03
N VAL A 621 23.26 -20.39 -4.68
CA VAL A 621 22.20 -21.06 -3.92
C VAL A 621 22.82 -21.84 -2.77
N SER A 622 22.30 -21.63 -1.55
CA SER A 622 22.59 -22.46 -0.38
C SER A 622 21.35 -23.30 -0.06
N GLU A 623 21.53 -24.60 0.21
CA GLU A 623 20.42 -25.48 0.60
C GLU A 623 20.82 -26.33 1.81
N ILE A 624 20.01 -26.26 2.87
CA ILE A 624 20.24 -26.94 4.14
C ILE A 624 19.05 -27.88 4.37
N GLN A 625 19.33 -29.18 4.41
CA GLN A 625 18.35 -30.22 4.67
C GLN A 625 18.34 -30.61 6.15
N GLY A 626 17.22 -31.16 6.63
CA GLY A 626 17.10 -31.65 8.01
C GLY A 626 17.14 -30.55 9.07
N VAL A 627 16.68 -29.34 8.72
CA VAL A 627 16.55 -28.22 9.65
C VAL A 627 15.56 -28.59 10.75
N GLN A 628 15.93 -28.34 12.00
CA GLN A 628 15.06 -28.57 13.16
C GLN A 628 14.50 -27.25 13.65
N GLY A 629 13.29 -27.30 14.20
CA GLY A 629 12.65 -26.14 14.81
C GLY A 629 13.38 -25.66 16.07
N ASN A 630 13.06 -24.43 16.48
CA ASN A 630 13.66 -23.68 17.58
C ASN A 630 15.17 -23.53 17.43
N ARG A 631 15.57 -23.05 16.25
CA ARG A 631 16.96 -22.74 15.93
C ARG A 631 17.07 -21.43 15.18
N VAL A 632 18.16 -20.74 15.41
CA VAL A 632 18.62 -19.65 14.55
C VAL A 632 19.81 -20.14 13.77
N LEU A 633 19.76 -20.00 12.44
CA LEU A 633 20.81 -20.35 11.51
C LEU A 633 21.49 -19.06 11.03
N GLU A 634 22.81 -19.09 10.91
CA GLU A 634 23.57 -18.10 10.16
C GLU A 634 24.20 -18.79 8.96
N ILE A 635 23.72 -18.46 7.76
CA ILE A 635 24.08 -19.16 6.51
C ILE A 635 25.09 -18.33 5.74
N LEU A 636 26.19 -18.95 5.32
CA LEU A 636 27.26 -18.29 4.57
C LEU A 636 27.01 -18.38 3.06
N GLU A 637 27.30 -17.29 2.36
CA GLU A 637 27.30 -17.28 0.90
C GLU A 637 28.45 -18.12 0.33
N PRO A 638 28.20 -19.09 -0.57
CA PRO A 638 29.24 -19.98 -1.07
C PRO A 638 30.17 -19.30 -2.09
N ASP A 639 31.38 -19.83 -2.27
CA ASP A 639 32.37 -19.35 -3.26
C ASP A 639 32.08 -19.75 -4.71
N SER A 640 31.11 -20.64 -4.92
CA SER A 640 30.82 -21.19 -6.25
C SER A 640 30.03 -20.22 -7.11
N THR A 641 30.43 -20.11 -8.38
CA THR A 641 29.66 -19.48 -9.47
C THR A 641 28.25 -20.06 -9.58
N PRO A 642 27.28 -19.27 -10.10
CA PRO A 642 25.87 -19.65 -10.23
C PRO A 642 25.75 -21.07 -10.76
N SER A 643 24.94 -21.89 -10.09
CA SER A 643 24.58 -23.20 -10.63
C SER A 643 24.00 -22.97 -12.02
N THR A 644 24.69 -23.45 -13.06
CA THR A 644 24.30 -23.35 -14.47
C THR A 644 23.08 -24.19 -14.83
N SER A 645 22.35 -24.66 -13.82
CA SER A 645 20.95 -24.96 -13.97
C SER A 645 20.21 -23.83 -13.27
N PRO A 646 19.68 -22.81 -13.99
CA PRO A 646 18.31 -22.49 -13.67
C PRO A 646 17.64 -23.86 -13.70
N THR A 647 17.14 -24.33 -12.55
CA THR A 647 15.90 -25.06 -12.67
C THR A 647 15.04 -24.02 -13.36
N SER A 648 14.94 -24.16 -14.68
CA SER A 648 13.73 -23.80 -15.34
C SER A 648 12.72 -24.58 -14.50
N ILE A 649 12.18 -23.91 -13.47
CA ILE A 649 10.75 -23.89 -13.35
C ILE A 649 10.38 -23.50 -14.77
N SER A 650 10.10 -24.55 -15.53
CA SER A 650 9.56 -24.40 -16.85
C SER A 650 8.51 -23.33 -16.62
N SER A 651 8.64 -22.18 -17.27
CA SER A 651 7.54 -21.23 -17.46
C SER A 651 6.44 -21.86 -18.34
N SER A 652 6.24 -23.17 -18.16
CA SER A 652 5.08 -23.99 -18.41
C SER A 652 4.43 -24.41 -17.09
N GLN A 653 4.62 -23.71 -15.96
CA GLN A 653 3.43 -23.45 -15.15
C GLN A 653 2.52 -22.72 -16.11
N GLY A 654 1.59 -23.49 -16.67
CA GLY A 654 0.84 -23.07 -17.81
C GLY A 654 0.35 -21.68 -17.51
N MET A 655 0.60 -20.75 -18.43
CA MET A 655 -0.53 -19.95 -18.85
C MET A 655 -1.63 -20.99 -19.02
N THR A 656 -2.50 -21.14 -18.01
CA THR A 656 -3.78 -21.81 -18.18
C THR A 656 -4.25 -21.20 -19.48
N GLU A 657 -4.32 -21.99 -20.56
CA GLU A 657 -4.72 -21.49 -21.87
C GLU A 657 -5.88 -20.57 -21.57
N ALA A 658 -5.67 -19.25 -21.76
CA ALA A 658 -6.60 -18.30 -21.20
C ALA A 658 -7.95 -18.67 -21.80
N TRP A 659 -8.93 -19.04 -20.96
CA TRP A 659 -10.22 -19.54 -21.46
C TRP A 659 -10.86 -18.51 -22.40
N PHE A 660 -10.44 -17.24 -22.28
CA PHE A 660 -10.76 -16.14 -23.14
C PHE A 660 -9.50 -15.52 -23.74
N LEU A 661 -9.51 -15.26 -25.06
CA LEU A 661 -8.51 -14.46 -25.75
C LEU A 661 -9.05 -13.05 -26.02
N PRO A 662 -8.23 -11.99 -25.89
CA PRO A 662 -8.66 -10.64 -26.22
C PRO A 662 -8.89 -10.50 -27.73
N VAL A 663 -10.15 -10.39 -28.14
CA VAL A 663 -10.55 -10.24 -29.55
C VAL A 663 -11.32 -8.92 -29.82
N HIS A 664 -11.23 -7.95 -28.91
CA HIS A 664 -11.94 -6.66 -29.00
C HIS A 664 -11.67 -5.90 -30.31
N GLN A 665 -10.49 -6.08 -30.89
CA GLN A 665 -10.10 -5.54 -32.20
C GLN A 665 -11.03 -5.99 -33.35
N LEU A 666 -11.70 -7.14 -33.22
CA LEU A 666 -12.68 -7.64 -34.19
C LEU A 666 -13.98 -6.81 -34.21
N LEU A 667 -14.28 -6.10 -33.12
CA LEU A 667 -15.52 -5.34 -32.98
C LEU A 667 -15.44 -3.94 -33.62
N GLN A 668 -14.22 -3.38 -33.73
CA GLN A 668 -13.97 -2.00 -34.16
C GLN A 668 -14.94 -0.98 -33.51
N HIS A 669 -15.28 -1.22 -32.24
CA HIS A 669 -16.26 -0.46 -31.49
C HIS A 669 -15.57 0.42 -30.44
N SER A 670 -16.08 1.64 -30.27
CA SER A 670 -15.71 2.54 -29.20
C SER A 670 -16.98 3.01 -28.52
N HIS A 671 -17.07 2.78 -27.21
CA HIS A 671 -18.22 3.19 -26.40
C HIS A 671 -18.26 4.71 -26.30
N HIS A 672 -19.46 5.28 -26.48
CA HIS A 672 -19.69 6.70 -26.27
C HIS A 672 -20.23 6.91 -24.87
N GLN A 673 -19.49 7.69 -24.07
CA GLN A 673 -19.94 8.15 -22.77
C GLN A 673 -19.82 9.67 -22.70
N GLN A 674 -20.94 10.36 -22.47
CA GLN A 674 -20.88 11.79 -22.16
C GLN A 674 -20.46 11.96 -20.69
N PRO A 675 -19.43 12.77 -20.38
CA PRO A 675 -19.08 13.06 -19.00
C PRO A 675 -20.25 13.68 -18.23
N PHE A 676 -20.47 13.22 -17.01
CA PHE A 676 -21.46 13.75 -16.08
C PHE A 676 -20.83 13.93 -14.71
N ASP A 677 -21.11 15.05 -14.05
CA ASP A 677 -20.60 15.33 -12.72
C ASP A 677 -21.56 14.81 -11.63
N ASP A 678 -21.40 13.54 -11.30
CA ASP A 678 -22.12 12.87 -10.22
C ASP A 678 -21.99 13.62 -8.89
N PHE A 679 -20.80 14.14 -8.61
CA PHE A 679 -20.49 14.81 -7.34
C PHE A 679 -21.13 16.20 -7.27
N ALA A 680 -21.34 16.89 -8.39
CA ALA A 680 -22.17 18.09 -8.42
C ALA A 680 -23.64 17.79 -8.09
N ARG A 681 -24.16 16.62 -8.48
CA ARG A 681 -25.52 16.19 -8.12
C ARG A 681 -25.61 15.79 -6.65
N GLN A 682 -24.63 15.02 -6.16
CA GLN A 682 -24.58 14.59 -4.78
C GLN A 682 -23.12 14.53 -4.29
N PRO A 683 -22.64 15.57 -3.57
CA PRO A 683 -21.22 15.74 -3.23
C PRO A 683 -20.56 14.61 -2.45
N LEU A 684 -21.34 13.86 -1.66
CA LEU A 684 -20.85 12.78 -0.80
C LEU A 684 -21.10 11.38 -1.38
N LEU A 685 -21.33 11.26 -2.69
CA LEU A 685 -21.38 9.94 -3.34
C LEU A 685 -20.05 9.22 -3.16
N PRO A 686 -20.02 7.90 -2.90
CA PRO A 686 -18.77 7.13 -2.79
C PRO A 686 -18.18 6.71 -4.14
N ARG A 687 -18.95 6.81 -5.23
CA ARG A 687 -18.53 6.48 -6.60
C ARG A 687 -19.44 7.15 -7.62
N THR A 688 -19.01 7.20 -8.88
CA THR A 688 -19.88 7.59 -10.00
C THR A 688 -20.95 6.52 -10.25
N LEU A 689 -22.18 6.96 -10.45
CA LEU A 689 -23.34 6.11 -10.76
C LEU A 689 -23.85 6.34 -12.20
N SER A 690 -23.40 7.40 -12.86
CA SER A 690 -23.60 7.67 -14.30
C SER A 690 -22.90 6.67 -15.23
N LEU A 691 -21.99 5.84 -14.70
CA LEU A 691 -21.20 4.88 -15.50
C LEU A 691 -21.70 3.43 -15.37
N SER A 692 -23.02 3.25 -15.23
CA SER A 692 -23.63 1.93 -15.00
C SER A 692 -23.80 1.08 -16.28
N GLY A 693 -23.52 1.63 -17.45
CA GLY A 693 -23.61 0.97 -18.75
C GLY A 693 -22.26 0.93 -19.50
N PRO A 694 -22.24 0.44 -20.76
CA PRO A 694 -23.39 -0.03 -21.52
C PRO A 694 -23.81 -1.47 -21.16
N GLY A 695 -25.09 -1.78 -21.29
CA GLY A 695 -25.53 -3.17 -21.41
C GLY A 695 -25.04 -3.83 -22.69
N VAL A 696 -24.93 -5.16 -22.66
CA VAL A 696 -24.57 -6.01 -23.80
C VAL A 696 -25.60 -7.13 -23.91
N ALA A 697 -26.00 -7.47 -25.13
CA ALA A 697 -26.90 -8.57 -25.43
C ALA A 697 -26.50 -9.27 -26.73
N TRP A 698 -27.04 -10.48 -26.93
CA TRP A 698 -26.85 -11.28 -28.13
C TRP A 698 -28.22 -11.65 -28.70
N MET A 699 -28.39 -11.57 -30.01
CA MET A 699 -29.50 -12.20 -30.73
C MET A 699 -29.16 -12.31 -32.21
N ASP A 700 -29.76 -13.29 -32.89
CA ASP A 700 -29.77 -13.35 -34.35
C ASP A 700 -30.67 -12.25 -34.95
N VAL A 701 -30.09 -11.09 -35.26
CA VAL A 701 -30.81 -9.92 -35.76
C VAL A 701 -31.17 -10.07 -37.23
N ASN A 702 -30.31 -10.74 -38.01
CA ASN A 702 -30.46 -10.89 -39.46
C ASN A 702 -31.12 -12.22 -39.88
N SER A 703 -31.45 -13.09 -38.92
CA SER A 703 -32.04 -14.42 -39.11
C SER A 703 -31.14 -15.38 -39.93
N ASP A 704 -29.82 -15.30 -39.75
CA ASP A 704 -28.85 -16.17 -40.44
C ASP A 704 -28.44 -17.42 -39.63
N GLY A 705 -28.99 -17.56 -38.42
CA GLY A 705 -28.73 -18.66 -37.50
C GLY A 705 -27.57 -18.43 -36.54
N TRP A 706 -26.92 -17.25 -36.56
CA TRP A 706 -25.86 -16.89 -35.64
C TRP A 706 -26.23 -15.66 -34.81
N ASP A 707 -25.84 -15.68 -33.53
CA ASP A 707 -26.05 -14.52 -32.68
C ASP A 707 -25.13 -13.37 -33.09
N ASP A 708 -25.74 -12.19 -33.19
CA ASP A 708 -25.09 -10.91 -33.38
C ASP A 708 -24.86 -10.22 -32.04
N ALA A 709 -23.76 -9.49 -31.91
CA ALA A 709 -23.43 -8.76 -30.69
C ALA A 709 -24.09 -7.38 -30.71
N ILE A 710 -24.81 -7.05 -29.63
CA ILE A 710 -25.45 -5.75 -29.46
C ILE A 710 -24.89 -5.07 -28.23
N ILE A 711 -24.35 -3.86 -28.41
CA ILE A 711 -23.76 -3.05 -27.35
C ILE A 711 -24.55 -1.75 -27.25
N GLY A 712 -25.01 -1.44 -26.03
CA GLY A 712 -25.65 -0.18 -25.70
C GLY A 712 -24.72 1.02 -25.86
N SER A 713 -25.18 2.20 -25.41
CA SER A 713 -24.35 3.40 -25.41
C SER A 713 -24.74 4.31 -24.24
N GLY A 714 -23.86 5.26 -23.90
CA GLY A 714 -24.22 6.37 -23.03
C GLY A 714 -25.09 7.40 -23.76
N ARG A 715 -25.59 8.38 -23.02
CA ARG A 715 -26.37 9.51 -23.54
C ARG A 715 -25.60 10.21 -24.66
N GLY A 716 -26.29 10.49 -25.76
CA GLY A 716 -25.70 11.08 -26.98
C GLY A 716 -25.06 10.06 -27.92
N GLY A 717 -24.80 8.84 -27.45
CA GLY A 717 -24.27 7.72 -28.23
C GLY A 717 -25.34 7.01 -29.05
N THR A 718 -24.96 5.94 -29.75
CA THR A 718 -25.86 5.17 -30.63
C THR A 718 -25.72 3.67 -30.36
N LEU A 719 -26.80 2.91 -30.56
CA LEU A 719 -26.79 1.46 -30.41
C LEU A 719 -25.84 0.82 -31.44
N ALA A 720 -24.89 0.00 -30.98
CA ALA A 720 -24.01 -0.75 -31.87
C ALA A 720 -24.57 -2.17 -32.04
N VAL A 721 -24.92 -2.52 -33.27
CA VAL A 721 -25.31 -3.88 -33.66
C VAL A 721 -24.22 -4.40 -34.60
N LEU A 722 -23.53 -5.45 -34.15
CA LEU A 722 -22.37 -6.05 -34.78
C LEU A 722 -22.76 -7.43 -35.31
N LEU A 723 -23.01 -7.49 -36.62
CA LEU A 723 -23.42 -8.70 -37.31
C LEU A 723 -22.26 -9.69 -37.39
N ASN A 724 -22.48 -10.91 -36.94
CA ASN A 724 -21.48 -11.97 -36.97
C ASN A 724 -21.30 -12.50 -38.40
N LEU A 725 -20.10 -12.36 -38.96
CA LEU A 725 -19.80 -12.77 -40.34
C LEU A 725 -19.35 -14.23 -40.45
N GLN A 726 -19.41 -15.02 -39.37
CA GLN A 726 -19.03 -16.44 -39.33
C GLN A 726 -17.55 -16.70 -39.69
N THR A 727 -16.72 -15.65 -39.72
CA THR A 727 -15.33 -15.66 -40.19
C THR A 727 -14.37 -15.03 -39.19
N ASN A 728 -14.70 -15.09 -37.89
CA ASN A 728 -14.03 -14.32 -36.83
C ASN A 728 -13.97 -12.82 -37.16
N ALA A 729 -15.08 -12.29 -37.66
CA ALA A 729 -15.21 -10.88 -38.02
C ALA A 729 -16.65 -10.42 -37.78
N PHE A 730 -16.79 -9.14 -37.50
CA PHE A 730 -18.08 -8.49 -37.34
C PHE A 730 -18.25 -7.37 -38.38
N SER A 731 -19.48 -7.14 -38.81
CA SER A 731 -19.84 -5.93 -39.56
C SER A 731 -20.88 -5.11 -38.80
N ARG A 732 -20.73 -3.79 -38.79
CA ARG A 732 -21.69 -2.92 -38.10
C ARG A 732 -22.94 -2.72 -38.95
N MET A 733 -24.11 -3.05 -38.41
CA MET A 733 -25.40 -2.79 -39.06
C MET A 733 -25.65 -1.28 -39.23
N GLN A 734 -26.02 -0.89 -40.45
CA GLN A 734 -26.41 0.47 -40.79
C GLN A 734 -27.93 0.54 -40.99
N ALA A 735 -28.67 0.84 -39.92
CA ALA A 735 -30.13 0.97 -39.96
C ALA A 735 -30.57 2.28 -39.26
N PRO A 736 -31.68 2.91 -39.68
CA PRO A 736 -32.15 4.15 -39.04
C PRO A 736 -32.36 4.02 -37.52
N LEU A 737 -32.80 2.85 -37.04
CA LEU A 737 -33.00 2.58 -35.62
C LEU A 737 -31.69 2.50 -34.80
N THR A 738 -30.58 2.13 -35.43
CA THR A 738 -29.25 2.03 -34.79
C THR A 738 -28.49 3.36 -34.83
N GLN A 739 -28.92 4.33 -35.64
CA GLN A 739 -28.25 5.62 -35.80
C GLN A 739 -28.84 6.76 -34.96
N ARG A 740 -29.94 6.51 -34.23
CA ARG A 740 -30.57 7.52 -33.39
C ARG A 740 -29.79 7.71 -32.08
N PRO A 741 -29.40 8.95 -31.73
CA PRO A 741 -28.77 9.22 -30.45
C PRO A 741 -29.67 8.83 -29.26
N LEU A 742 -29.08 8.23 -28.24
CA LEU A 742 -29.78 7.89 -27.01
C LEU A 742 -29.98 9.15 -26.14
N GLY A 743 -31.17 9.31 -25.57
CA GLY A 743 -31.46 10.42 -24.65
C GLY A 743 -30.96 10.19 -23.22
N ARG A 744 -30.64 8.93 -22.89
CA ARG A 744 -30.23 8.42 -21.57
C ARG A 744 -29.25 7.27 -21.77
N ASP A 745 -28.50 6.95 -20.74
CA ASP A 745 -27.59 5.81 -20.73
C ASP A 745 -28.36 4.48 -20.80
N SER A 746 -27.89 3.59 -21.68
CA SER A 746 -28.42 2.24 -21.82
C SER A 746 -27.84 1.35 -20.73
N ALA A 747 -28.68 0.99 -19.75
CA ALA A 747 -28.35 0.06 -18.67
C ALA A 747 -28.48 -1.41 -19.15
N GLY A 748 -28.99 -2.33 -18.32
CA GLY A 748 -29.17 -3.74 -18.68
C GLY A 748 -30.02 -3.96 -19.93
N MET A 749 -29.74 -5.04 -20.66
CA MET A 749 -30.38 -5.35 -21.95
C MET A 749 -30.76 -6.83 -22.02
N VAL A 750 -31.90 -7.13 -22.64
CA VAL A 750 -32.38 -8.51 -22.85
C VAL A 750 -33.04 -8.63 -24.21
N SER A 751 -32.86 -9.78 -24.86
CA SER A 751 -33.54 -10.14 -26.12
C SER A 751 -34.81 -10.94 -25.82
N ILE A 752 -35.91 -10.61 -26.50
CA ILE A 752 -37.19 -11.32 -26.44
C ILE A 752 -37.67 -11.51 -27.88
N GLY A 753 -37.53 -12.73 -28.41
CA GLY A 753 -37.78 -13.00 -29.83
C GLY A 753 -36.92 -12.12 -30.74
N HIS A 754 -37.56 -11.34 -31.63
CA HIS A 754 -36.89 -10.39 -32.53
C HIS A 754 -36.76 -8.96 -31.97
N ALA A 755 -37.08 -8.77 -30.68
CA ALA A 755 -37.02 -7.48 -30.02
C ALA A 755 -35.91 -7.44 -28.98
N LEU A 756 -35.26 -6.28 -28.87
CA LEU A 756 -34.33 -5.95 -27.80
C LEU A 756 -35.01 -4.98 -26.83
N ILE A 757 -34.93 -5.27 -25.55
CA ILE A 757 -35.32 -4.33 -24.50
C ILE A 757 -34.06 -3.81 -23.83
N ALA A 758 -33.91 -2.49 -23.82
CA ALA A 758 -32.78 -1.80 -23.21
C ALA A 758 -33.28 -0.87 -22.09
N GLY A 759 -32.77 -1.09 -20.88
CA GLY A 759 -33.04 -0.22 -19.73
C GLY A 759 -32.48 1.19 -19.97
N SER A 760 -33.23 2.22 -19.58
CA SER A 760 -32.85 3.63 -19.73
C SER A 760 -32.63 4.25 -18.35
N SER A 761 -31.38 4.57 -18.02
CA SER A 761 -31.01 5.21 -16.75
C SER A 761 -31.52 6.65 -16.69
N ASN A 762 -32.15 7.04 -15.58
CA ASN A 762 -32.56 8.43 -15.34
C ASN A 762 -31.60 9.18 -14.40
N TRP A 763 -30.39 8.67 -14.17
CA TRP A 763 -29.48 9.26 -13.20
C TRP A 763 -29.05 10.69 -13.56
N GLU A 764 -28.67 10.93 -14.81
CA GLU A 764 -28.13 12.20 -15.28
C GLU A 764 -29.19 13.31 -15.26
N ASP A 765 -30.43 13.00 -15.64
CA ASP A 765 -31.52 13.97 -15.71
C ASP A 765 -32.41 14.01 -14.44
N GLY A 766 -32.49 12.92 -13.68
CA GLY A 766 -33.34 12.79 -12.49
C GLY A 766 -34.84 12.81 -12.77
N VAL A 767 -35.26 12.68 -14.02
CA VAL A 767 -36.66 12.85 -14.44
C VAL A 767 -37.44 11.56 -14.18
N THR A 768 -38.44 11.65 -13.29
CA THR A 768 -39.20 10.50 -12.79
C THR A 768 -40.39 10.07 -13.65
N ASN A 769 -40.79 10.90 -14.62
CA ASN A 769 -41.84 10.58 -15.61
C ASN A 769 -41.27 10.22 -17.00
N GLY A 770 -39.94 10.05 -17.12
CA GLY A 770 -39.29 9.63 -18.35
C GLY A 770 -39.43 8.14 -18.64
N GLY A 771 -38.80 7.70 -19.74
CA GLY A 771 -38.77 6.29 -20.15
C GLY A 771 -37.84 5.43 -19.28
N ALA A 772 -38.33 4.26 -18.85
CA ALA A 772 -37.59 3.25 -18.09
C ALA A 772 -36.89 2.24 -18.99
N ALA A 773 -37.48 1.95 -20.14
CA ALA A 773 -36.97 0.99 -21.08
C ALA A 773 -37.40 1.34 -22.50
N ARG A 774 -36.49 1.09 -23.43
CA ARG A 774 -36.69 1.23 -24.87
C ARG A 774 -36.72 -0.14 -25.52
N VAL A 775 -37.64 -0.32 -26.46
CA VAL A 775 -37.66 -1.47 -27.36
C VAL A 775 -36.99 -1.14 -28.69
N TYR A 776 -36.26 -2.10 -29.25
CA TYR A 776 -35.84 -2.12 -30.65
C TYR A 776 -36.41 -3.37 -31.29
N ASP A 777 -37.35 -3.19 -32.23
CA ASP A 777 -37.90 -4.28 -33.04
C ASP A 777 -37.21 -4.24 -34.40
N PHE A 778 -36.25 -5.13 -34.60
CA PHE A 778 -35.45 -5.19 -35.81
C PHE A 778 -36.25 -5.68 -37.02
N SER A 779 -37.25 -6.54 -36.79
CA SER A 779 -38.13 -7.05 -37.85
C SER A 779 -38.99 -5.96 -38.49
N ARG A 780 -39.44 -5.00 -37.67
CA ARG A 780 -40.25 -3.86 -38.11
C ARG A 780 -39.44 -2.60 -38.39
N GLY A 781 -38.18 -2.58 -38.00
CA GLY A 781 -37.30 -1.41 -38.14
C GLY A 781 -37.69 -0.23 -37.25
N VAL A 782 -38.34 -0.48 -36.11
CA VAL A 782 -38.87 0.57 -35.21
C VAL A 782 -38.24 0.51 -33.82
N SER A 783 -38.16 1.67 -33.15
CA SER A 783 -37.75 1.77 -31.75
C SER A 783 -38.57 2.83 -31.01
N GLY A 784 -38.75 2.63 -29.71
CA GLY A 784 -39.54 3.55 -28.87
C GLY A 784 -39.48 3.22 -27.37
N GLU A 785 -39.82 4.19 -26.54
CA GLU A 785 -40.01 3.97 -25.10
C GLU A 785 -41.26 3.11 -24.87
N ILE A 786 -41.12 2.01 -24.14
CA ILE A 786 -42.22 1.09 -23.85
C ILE A 786 -42.74 1.20 -22.42
N LEU A 787 -41.93 1.76 -21.52
CA LEU A 787 -42.28 1.93 -20.10
C LEU A 787 -42.03 3.37 -19.69
N VAL A 788 -43.06 4.04 -19.18
CA VAL A 788 -43.00 5.43 -18.71
C VAL A 788 -43.22 5.49 -17.20
N GLY A 789 -42.52 6.40 -16.52
CA GLY A 789 -42.61 6.55 -15.06
C GLY A 789 -41.60 5.69 -14.31
N VAL A 790 -40.45 6.28 -14.01
CA VAL A 790 -39.33 5.63 -13.30
C VAL A 790 -38.96 6.45 -12.08
N GLU A 791 -39.34 5.96 -10.91
CA GLU A 791 -38.95 6.58 -9.63
C GLU A 791 -37.47 6.32 -9.30
N SER A 792 -36.83 5.41 -10.04
CA SER A 792 -35.49 4.90 -9.75
C SER A 792 -34.65 4.82 -11.01
N VAL A 793 -33.34 4.87 -10.83
CA VAL A 793 -32.37 4.53 -11.86
C VAL A 793 -32.60 3.10 -12.28
N THR A 794 -32.95 2.93 -13.55
CA THR A 794 -33.07 1.62 -14.20
C THR A 794 -31.73 0.89 -14.09
N GLY A 795 -31.75 -0.25 -13.40
CA GLY A 795 -30.60 -1.14 -13.23
C GLY A 795 -30.63 -2.31 -14.23
N PRO A 796 -30.39 -3.55 -13.77
CA PRO A 796 -30.43 -4.72 -14.65
C PRO A 796 -31.85 -5.00 -15.15
N VAL A 797 -31.94 -5.66 -16.30
CA VAL A 797 -33.19 -6.09 -16.94
C VAL A 797 -33.09 -7.59 -17.17
N ALA A 798 -34.14 -8.34 -16.81
CA ALA A 798 -34.22 -9.78 -17.01
C ALA A 798 -35.63 -10.15 -17.52
N ALA A 799 -35.76 -11.29 -18.19
CA ALA A 799 -37.02 -11.72 -18.80
C ALA A 799 -37.16 -13.24 -18.73
N ALA A 800 -38.39 -13.71 -18.49
CA ALA A 800 -38.78 -15.12 -18.47
C ALA A 800 -40.31 -15.23 -18.57
N ASP A 801 -40.84 -16.41 -18.89
CA ASP A 801 -42.28 -16.71 -18.80
C ASP A 801 -42.59 -17.15 -17.37
N VAL A 802 -42.95 -16.20 -16.50
CA VAL A 802 -43.05 -16.46 -15.04
C VAL A 802 -44.44 -16.95 -14.64
N ASP A 803 -45.48 -16.64 -15.41
CA ASP A 803 -46.83 -17.15 -15.15
C ASP A 803 -47.22 -18.37 -16.02
N GLY A 804 -46.32 -18.82 -16.90
CA GLY A 804 -46.46 -20.02 -17.71
C GLY A 804 -47.47 -19.90 -18.84
N ASP A 805 -47.81 -18.66 -19.23
CA ASP A 805 -48.79 -18.39 -20.28
C ASP A 805 -48.17 -18.37 -21.70
N GLY A 806 -46.84 -18.47 -21.79
CA GLY A 806 -46.06 -18.49 -23.02
C GLY A 806 -45.64 -17.11 -23.52
N ASP A 807 -46.11 -16.02 -22.92
CA ASP A 807 -45.64 -14.66 -23.16
C ASP A 807 -44.44 -14.36 -22.23
N ILE A 808 -43.34 -13.84 -22.80
CA ILE A 808 -42.17 -13.49 -21.99
C ILE A 808 -42.42 -12.19 -21.24
N ASP A 809 -42.35 -12.24 -19.92
CA ASP A 809 -42.51 -11.12 -19.00
C ASP A 809 -41.17 -10.42 -18.72
N LEU A 810 -41.24 -9.25 -18.05
CA LEU A 810 -40.09 -8.37 -17.87
C LEU A 810 -39.88 -7.93 -16.42
N PHE A 811 -38.68 -8.18 -15.90
CA PHE A 811 -38.17 -7.62 -14.67
C PHE A 811 -37.25 -6.42 -14.94
N ILE A 812 -37.46 -5.34 -14.19
CA ILE A 812 -36.56 -4.17 -14.17
C ILE A 812 -36.10 -3.92 -12.73
N GLY A 813 -34.81 -4.06 -12.49
CA GLY A 813 -34.18 -3.76 -11.22
C GLY A 813 -34.11 -2.25 -10.96
N GLY A 814 -34.52 -1.81 -9.78
CA GLY A 814 -34.35 -0.44 -9.31
C GLY A 814 -33.02 -0.30 -8.57
N ARG A 815 -32.08 0.48 -9.12
CA ARG A 815 -30.74 0.63 -8.53
C ARG A 815 -30.73 1.62 -7.37
N THR A 816 -31.07 2.89 -7.61
CA THR A 816 -31.17 3.93 -6.57
C THR A 816 -32.15 5.02 -7.02
N VAL A 817 -32.49 5.98 -6.17
CA VAL A 817 -33.23 7.19 -6.57
C VAL A 817 -32.22 8.30 -6.89
N ALA A 818 -32.35 8.94 -8.06
CA ALA A 818 -31.39 9.95 -8.51
C ALA A 818 -31.22 11.10 -7.49
N GLY A 819 -29.98 11.35 -7.06
CA GLY A 819 -29.66 12.37 -6.04
C GLY A 819 -30.06 12.03 -4.60
N ARG A 820 -30.43 10.77 -4.33
CA ARG A 820 -30.83 10.29 -2.99
C ARG A 820 -30.08 9.02 -2.58
N TYR A 821 -28.91 8.74 -3.17
CA TYR A 821 -28.10 7.59 -2.74
C TYR A 821 -27.76 7.70 -1.24
N PRO A 822 -27.81 6.62 -0.43
CA PRO A 822 -27.95 5.21 -0.81
C PRO A 822 -29.41 4.69 -0.82
N GLU A 823 -30.41 5.55 -0.97
CA GLU A 823 -31.81 5.10 -1.03
C GLU A 823 -32.02 4.11 -2.17
N ALA A 824 -32.48 2.90 -1.83
CA ALA A 824 -32.74 1.84 -2.77
C ALA A 824 -33.86 2.21 -3.76
N GLY A 825 -33.68 1.81 -5.02
CA GLY A 825 -34.70 1.97 -6.04
C GLY A 825 -35.84 0.95 -5.89
N VAL A 826 -37.01 1.26 -6.44
CA VAL A 826 -38.13 0.32 -6.54
C VAL A 826 -37.95 -0.53 -7.79
N SER A 827 -37.73 -1.83 -7.61
CA SER A 827 -37.73 -2.81 -8.69
C SER A 827 -39.17 -3.12 -9.12
N LYS A 828 -39.35 -3.50 -10.38
CA LYS A 828 -40.67 -3.69 -10.97
C LYS A 828 -40.72 -4.95 -11.81
N TRP A 829 -41.86 -5.62 -11.70
CA TRP A 829 -42.24 -6.77 -12.48
C TRP A 829 -43.38 -6.39 -13.42
N TYR A 830 -43.24 -6.72 -14.70
CA TYR A 830 -44.22 -6.43 -15.74
C TYR A 830 -44.66 -7.71 -16.42
N ALA A 831 -45.95 -8.02 -16.31
CA ALA A 831 -46.56 -9.11 -17.06
C ALA A 831 -46.77 -8.68 -18.52
N ASN A 832 -46.48 -9.56 -19.47
CA ASN A 832 -46.70 -9.35 -20.87
C ASN A 832 -48.10 -9.81 -21.26
N GLN A 833 -48.98 -8.86 -21.57
CA GLN A 833 -50.34 -9.16 -21.98
C GLN A 833 -50.46 -8.94 -23.48
N SER A 834 -50.23 -9.99 -24.28
CA SER A 834 -50.35 -9.95 -25.74
C SER A 834 -49.47 -8.88 -26.40
N GLY A 835 -48.20 -8.82 -26.01
CA GLY A 835 -47.20 -7.89 -26.53
C GLY A 835 -47.19 -6.51 -25.86
N ARG A 836 -47.90 -6.36 -24.73
CA ARG A 836 -47.90 -5.14 -23.92
C ARG A 836 -47.50 -5.44 -22.48
N PHE A 837 -46.39 -4.85 -22.04
CA PHE A 837 -45.97 -4.90 -20.65
C PHE A 837 -46.89 -4.06 -19.74
N VAL A 838 -47.50 -4.73 -18.76
CA VAL A 838 -48.37 -4.14 -17.74
C VAL A 838 -47.73 -4.38 -16.38
N LEU A 839 -47.62 -3.33 -15.55
CA LEU A 839 -47.04 -3.45 -14.21
C LEU A 839 -47.84 -4.45 -13.39
N ALA A 840 -47.23 -5.58 -13.06
CA ALA A 840 -47.83 -6.64 -12.26
C ALA A 840 -47.47 -6.47 -10.77
N GLN A 841 -46.21 -6.15 -10.46
CA GLN A 841 -45.79 -5.95 -9.07
C GLN A 841 -44.69 -4.88 -8.90
N ARG A 842 -44.75 -4.18 -7.75
CA ARG A 842 -43.66 -3.31 -7.26
C ARG A 842 -42.94 -4.03 -6.14
N LEU A 843 -41.61 -4.06 -6.22
CA LEU A 843 -40.74 -4.80 -5.32
C LEU A 843 -39.86 -3.80 -4.58
N THR A 844 -40.36 -3.29 -3.44
CA THR A 844 -39.77 -2.16 -2.70
C THR A 844 -38.67 -2.57 -1.72
N SER A 845 -38.52 -3.87 -1.44
CA SER A 845 -37.68 -4.39 -0.36
C SER A 845 -36.46 -5.17 -0.86
N LEU A 846 -36.17 -5.13 -2.16
CA LEU A 846 -35.04 -5.86 -2.74
C LEU A 846 -33.68 -5.19 -2.47
N GLY A 847 -33.64 -3.88 -2.17
CA GLY A 847 -32.38 -3.14 -2.05
C GLY A 847 -31.91 -2.56 -3.39
N MET A 848 -30.62 -2.28 -3.52
CA MET A 848 -30.03 -1.62 -4.70
C MET A 848 -29.66 -2.65 -5.78
N VAL A 849 -30.65 -3.12 -6.54
CA VAL A 849 -30.43 -4.23 -7.49
C VAL A 849 -29.38 -3.88 -8.55
N SER A 850 -28.34 -4.70 -8.64
CA SER A 850 -27.16 -4.51 -9.49
C SER A 850 -26.99 -5.56 -10.59
N ALA A 851 -27.50 -6.78 -10.38
CA ALA A 851 -27.66 -7.80 -11.40
C ALA A 851 -28.97 -8.57 -11.19
N ALA A 852 -29.52 -9.15 -12.26
CA ALA A 852 -30.71 -9.99 -12.21
C ALA A 852 -30.68 -11.01 -13.36
N THR A 853 -31.12 -12.23 -13.09
CA THR A 853 -31.36 -13.27 -14.09
C THR A 853 -32.51 -14.16 -13.64
N PHE A 854 -33.14 -14.87 -14.57
CA PHE A 854 -34.05 -15.97 -14.26
C PHE A 854 -33.34 -17.31 -14.43
N SER A 855 -33.61 -18.27 -13.55
CA SER A 855 -33.11 -19.65 -13.63
C SER A 855 -34.02 -20.55 -12.78
N ASP A 856 -34.12 -21.83 -13.10
CA ASP A 856 -34.81 -22.81 -12.25
C ASP A 856 -33.84 -23.31 -11.17
N MET A 857 -33.84 -22.66 -10.00
CA MET A 857 -32.85 -22.87 -8.95
C MET A 857 -33.21 -24.03 -8.02
N ASP A 858 -34.50 -24.35 -7.89
CA ASP A 858 -34.98 -25.43 -7.03
C ASP A 858 -35.43 -26.69 -7.80
N GLY A 859 -35.46 -26.63 -9.14
CA GLY A 859 -35.73 -27.74 -10.03
C GLY A 859 -37.22 -28.05 -10.20
N ASP A 860 -38.12 -27.11 -9.88
CA ASP A 860 -39.57 -27.29 -10.00
C ASP A 860 -40.11 -26.99 -11.41
N GLY A 861 -39.27 -26.40 -12.27
CA GLY A 861 -39.58 -26.06 -13.65
C GLY A 861 -40.11 -24.65 -13.86
N ASP A 862 -40.35 -23.88 -12.80
CA ASP A 862 -40.70 -22.47 -12.85
C ASP A 862 -39.42 -21.59 -12.83
N PRO A 863 -39.42 -20.42 -13.49
CA PRO A 863 -38.26 -19.55 -13.48
C PRO A 863 -38.15 -18.73 -12.16
N ASP A 864 -37.12 -18.98 -11.37
CA ASP A 864 -36.78 -18.19 -10.20
C ASP A 864 -36.02 -16.92 -10.56
N LEU A 865 -36.41 -15.79 -9.95
CA LEU A 865 -35.68 -14.54 -10.04
C LEU A 865 -34.47 -14.54 -9.09
N VAL A 866 -33.27 -14.57 -9.66
CA VAL A 866 -31.99 -14.43 -8.92
C VAL A 866 -31.46 -13.00 -9.06
N ILE A 867 -31.12 -12.36 -7.95
CA ILE A 867 -30.65 -10.96 -7.92
C ILE A 867 -29.39 -10.78 -7.08
N ALA A 868 -28.59 -9.76 -7.43
CA ALA A 868 -27.50 -9.24 -6.61
C ALA A 868 -27.80 -7.78 -6.23
N CYS A 869 -27.58 -7.40 -4.97
CA CYS A 869 -27.99 -6.10 -4.40
C CYS A 869 -26.83 -5.37 -3.71
#